data_AF-A0A1Z8SR93-F1
#
_entry.id   AF-A0A1Z8SR93-F1
#
_cell.length_a   1.000
_cell.length_b   1.000
_cell.length_c   1.000
_cell.angle_alpha   90.00
_cell.angle_beta   90.00
_cell.angle_gamma   90.00
#
_symmetry.space_group_name_H-M   'P 1'
#
loop_
_entity.id
_entity.type
_entity.pdbx_description
1 polymer ?
#
loop_
_entity_poly.entity_id
_entity_poly.type
_entity_poly.pdbx_seq_one_letter_code
_entity_poly.pdbx_strand_id
1 'polypeptide(L)'
;MGVDLRDVEKRWQDRWRENPLPSPVAIDDAELAKAMAKEAEEATTLTDASTTESDEKDALHVDQNPEGEEAAAAGEAVVESGSAAGAEKPAQESSDLPESASEAEASSADSAATSGDSSDSRKKGRRKRRHGPRTFFCLDMFPYPSLDGFSVSQLRGIATNDVVARYQQSRGRRVLRPIGWDAFQATVEDEARQNQISPREVVQCGIDLMQEQLRRFGALVHWDHQIDTSEPADYRWSQWLFLQLLEKGLVHQDEQGWKVAITDYAEPLHSGLKHLKWPPRTKALQRNWIGRREGTKLALKARSELYDGWEELEVFCRRLEALPEASFIVLCPEHPLLEKIVDPILEEEVRQLQERTAQLDERERLAKRADADGVATGAFALNPATLNTIPIWVSSYVMPHIRFGAILGMPEENEAHKEFAVNHGIPLTGGHDSSRRRRRPSRRRQGGEGSAEKKGLQGSLESRGVTEPHIDYKLHDWVFDRQRFWGVPIPVIECVDCGSVPVPEADLPVRLPEVDQLEDLPEGENPLEKFTDWVDVACPSCGTAAKRSVDTMPDWIGSCWGHLRCLDPGFEDAIASSEHLQRWTPANLCVGGIEHAELHLMYVRFISHFLADLKVTPRQEPYRRLFNQGRIRSQENEDGEEADHSRRGPRVIASEYLERYGADALRLHLLFMGPPQDHAEWSDEGLKGCARFLQRTYEGITGRIGQGKFVSRNVLVAKHRLIRRVSRAIRTYRLNKAVSAFMEFVKLLRGDEFSPEEVDKQTLKTFTILLAPFAPHMAHELWDQLGESGDLTAEPWPEHSDELLQPTEIELAIFVNDSLVDRISVELEATKNQVIDQVLELETVKARTGGKSADRVIHVPDRLLKLIYSSSRDENESPAEEEPFFDSNL
;
A
#
# COMPACT_ATOMS: atom_id res chain seq x y z
N MET A 1 18.64 27.17 9.55
CA MET A 1 19.81 27.60 10.35
C MET A 1 20.99 26.69 10.01
N GLY A 2 22.21 27.23 9.90
CA GLY A 2 23.36 26.46 9.41
C GLY A 2 23.98 25.55 10.47
N VAL A 3 23.65 24.25 10.43
CA VAL A 3 24.35 23.22 11.19
C VAL A 3 25.48 22.68 10.34
N ASP A 4 26.74 22.89 10.74
CA ASP A 4 27.88 22.26 10.05
C ASP A 4 27.88 20.76 10.39
N LEU A 5 27.66 19.93 9.37
CA LEU A 5 27.62 18.47 9.53
C LEU A 5 28.94 17.93 10.09
N ARG A 6 30.07 18.61 9.86
CA ARG A 6 31.37 18.26 10.44
C ARG A 6 31.40 18.46 11.96
N ASP A 7 30.56 19.33 12.52
CA ASP A 7 30.47 19.55 13.97
C ASP A 7 29.56 18.50 14.63
N VAL A 8 28.60 17.94 13.88
CA VAL A 8 27.81 16.76 14.29
C VAL A 8 28.68 15.50 14.23
N GLU A 9 29.41 15.32 13.14
CA GLU A 9 30.36 14.22 12.91
C GLU A 9 31.51 14.24 13.94
N LYS A 10 32.05 15.43 14.24
CA LYS A 10 33.04 15.60 15.31
C LYS A 10 32.49 15.22 16.68
N ARG A 11 31.28 15.67 17.05
CA ARG A 11 30.61 15.23 18.29
C ARG A 11 30.32 13.73 18.31
N TRP A 12 30.10 13.12 17.14
CA TRP A 12 29.90 11.68 17.00
C TRP A 12 31.21 10.90 17.19
N GLN A 13 32.31 11.34 16.56
CA GLN A 13 33.66 10.81 16.76
C GLN A 13 34.17 11.01 18.19
N ASP A 14 33.91 12.17 18.80
CA ASP A 14 34.26 12.46 20.19
C ASP A 14 33.46 11.56 21.16
N ARG A 15 32.14 11.36 20.93
CA ARG A 15 31.35 10.35 21.68
C ARG A 15 31.87 8.92 21.51
N TRP A 16 32.33 8.53 20.32
CA TRP A 16 32.89 7.19 20.07
C TRP A 16 34.24 6.97 20.78
N ARG A 17 34.98 8.04 21.05
CA ARG A 17 36.25 8.01 21.82
C ARG A 17 36.02 8.07 23.33
N GLU A 18 35.03 8.81 23.79
CA GLU A 18 34.70 8.96 25.22
C GLU A 18 33.89 7.78 25.77
N ASN A 19 33.12 7.10 24.92
CA ASN A 19 32.30 5.94 25.29
C ASN A 19 32.70 4.72 24.42
N PRO A 20 33.87 4.09 24.67
CA PRO A 20 34.21 2.82 24.02
C PRO A 20 33.11 1.80 24.32
N LEU A 21 32.79 0.96 23.33
CA LEU A 21 31.84 -0.15 23.50
C LEU A 21 32.09 -0.88 24.83
N PRO A 22 31.06 -1.19 25.63
CA PRO A 22 31.26 -1.91 26.88
C PRO A 22 32.03 -3.19 26.56
N SER A 23 33.15 -3.39 27.27
CA SER A 23 34.03 -4.55 27.12
C SER A 23 33.17 -5.82 27.00
N PRO A 24 33.41 -6.68 26.00
CA PRO A 24 32.51 -7.79 25.73
C PRO A 24 32.30 -8.61 27.00
N VAL A 25 31.03 -8.72 27.41
CA VAL A 25 30.63 -9.82 28.29
C VAL A 25 31.01 -11.08 27.53
N ALA A 26 31.93 -11.87 28.09
CA ALA A 26 32.37 -13.10 27.47
C ALA A 26 31.20 -14.08 27.46
N ILE A 27 30.57 -14.22 26.30
CA ILE A 27 29.45 -15.13 26.04
C ILE A 27 29.85 -15.98 24.83
N ASP A 28 29.58 -17.27 24.92
CA ASP A 28 30.10 -18.30 24.02
C ASP A 28 29.63 -18.10 22.56
N ASP A 29 30.59 -17.97 21.64
CA ASP A 29 30.33 -17.91 20.20
C ASP A 29 29.57 -19.15 19.70
N ALA A 30 29.64 -20.30 20.39
CA ALA A 30 28.94 -21.52 20.04
C ALA A 30 27.42 -21.45 20.30
N GLU A 31 26.95 -20.73 21.33
CA GLU A 31 25.51 -20.55 21.54
C GLU A 31 24.90 -19.56 20.54
N LEU A 32 25.63 -18.49 20.21
CA LEU A 32 25.21 -17.53 19.19
C LEU A 32 25.14 -18.19 17.81
N ALA A 33 26.11 -19.05 17.46
CA ALA A 33 26.08 -19.82 16.22
C ALA A 33 24.86 -20.76 16.14
N LYS A 34 24.45 -21.38 17.26
CA LYS A 34 23.22 -22.19 17.33
C LYS A 34 21.95 -21.36 17.12
N ALA A 35 21.83 -20.21 17.79
CA ALA A 35 20.66 -19.34 17.64
C ALA A 35 20.53 -18.83 16.20
N MET A 36 21.63 -18.36 15.60
CA MET A 36 21.67 -17.88 14.21
C MET A 36 21.44 -18.99 13.19
N ALA A 37 21.90 -20.22 13.46
CA ALA A 37 21.61 -21.37 12.60
C ALA A 37 20.11 -21.72 12.62
N LYS A 38 19.48 -21.71 13.80
CA LYS A 38 18.04 -21.98 13.96
C LYS A 38 17.17 -20.98 13.19
N GLU A 39 17.41 -19.68 13.33
CA GLU A 39 16.70 -18.64 12.57
C GLU A 39 16.94 -18.76 11.05
N ALA A 40 18.15 -19.14 10.63
CA ALA A 40 18.47 -19.35 9.22
C ALA A 40 17.73 -20.57 8.65
N GLU A 41 17.63 -21.66 9.43
CA GLU A 41 16.98 -22.92 9.06
C GLU A 41 15.45 -22.75 8.95
N GLU A 42 14.83 -22.08 9.93
CA GLU A 42 13.41 -21.66 9.91
C GLU A 42 13.10 -20.71 8.73
N ALA A 43 14.06 -19.88 8.32
CA ALA A 43 13.95 -19.03 7.13
C ALA A 43 14.15 -19.77 5.78
N THR A 44 14.37 -21.09 5.81
CA THR A 44 14.42 -22.00 4.64
C THR A 44 13.21 -22.93 4.53
N THR A 45 12.56 -23.30 5.63
CA THR A 45 11.34 -24.14 5.57
C THR A 45 10.13 -23.39 4.99
N LEU A 46 10.19 -22.06 4.94
CA LEU A 46 9.19 -21.20 4.29
C LEU A 46 9.38 -21.02 2.77
N THR A 47 10.39 -21.62 2.13
CA THR A 47 10.60 -21.46 0.67
C THR A 47 9.90 -22.49 -0.23
N ASP A 48 9.37 -23.59 0.31
CA ASP A 48 8.71 -24.65 -0.49
C ASP A 48 7.20 -24.45 -0.71
N ALA A 49 6.63 -23.36 -0.21
CA ALA A 49 5.26 -22.94 -0.49
C ALA A 49 5.15 -22.13 -1.81
N SER A 50 5.33 -22.83 -2.93
CA SER A 50 4.88 -22.44 -4.29
C SER A 50 5.02 -20.97 -4.73
N THR A 51 6.26 -20.52 -5.01
CA THR A 51 6.45 -19.44 -6.00
C THR A 51 6.16 -19.98 -7.40
N THR A 52 4.96 -19.74 -7.91
CA THR A 52 4.64 -20.02 -9.33
C THR A 52 5.29 -18.98 -10.25
N GLU A 53 5.62 -19.37 -11.49
CA GLU A 53 6.29 -18.53 -12.51
C GLU A 53 5.58 -17.19 -12.84
N SER A 54 4.36 -16.95 -12.32
CA SER A 54 3.65 -15.68 -12.50
C SER A 54 4.35 -14.49 -11.84
N ASP A 55 5.02 -14.69 -10.70
CA ASP A 55 5.69 -13.60 -9.97
C ASP A 55 7.00 -13.14 -10.65
N GLU A 56 7.63 -13.98 -11.47
CA GLU A 56 8.88 -13.64 -12.15
C GLU A 56 8.67 -12.65 -13.31
N LYS A 57 7.54 -12.75 -14.03
CA LYS A 57 7.24 -11.87 -15.18
C LYS A 57 6.97 -10.42 -14.75
N ASP A 58 6.31 -10.21 -13.61
CA ASP A 58 6.03 -8.88 -13.08
C ASP A 58 7.27 -8.16 -12.52
N ALA A 59 8.32 -8.91 -12.15
CA ALA A 59 9.60 -8.38 -11.69
C ALA A 59 10.60 -8.10 -12.83
N LEU A 60 10.51 -8.82 -13.96
CA LEU A 60 11.44 -8.68 -15.10
C LEU A 60 10.99 -7.67 -16.17
N HIS A 61 9.70 -7.37 -16.30
CA HIS A 61 9.21 -6.31 -17.22
C HIS A 61 9.47 -4.86 -16.75
N VAL A 62 10.40 -4.66 -15.80
CA VAL A 62 10.64 -3.36 -15.14
C VAL A 62 11.46 -2.37 -15.99
N ASP A 63 12.09 -2.78 -17.09
CA ASP A 63 12.88 -1.85 -17.94
C ASP A 63 12.70 -2.02 -19.48
N GLN A 64 11.62 -2.64 -19.94
CA GLN A 64 11.25 -2.60 -21.37
C GLN A 64 10.14 -1.57 -21.65
N ASN A 65 10.60 -0.35 -21.96
CA ASN A 65 10.00 0.70 -22.80
C ASN A 65 8.48 0.64 -23.10
N PRO A 66 7.62 1.29 -22.27
CA PRO A 66 6.20 1.47 -22.54
C PRO A 66 5.93 2.82 -23.23
N GLU A 67 6.23 2.91 -24.53
CA GLU A 67 5.73 3.99 -25.40
C GLU A 67 5.28 3.39 -26.73
N GLY A 68 3.96 3.15 -26.87
CA GLY A 68 3.43 2.58 -28.10
C GLY A 68 1.98 2.08 -28.10
N GLU A 69 1.10 2.46 -27.16
CA GLU A 69 -0.36 2.20 -27.28
C GLU A 69 -1.17 2.95 -26.17
N GLU A 70 -1.28 4.27 -26.25
CA GLU A 70 -2.24 5.04 -25.41
C GLU A 70 -2.59 6.40 -26.05
N ALA A 71 -3.08 6.37 -27.30
CA ALA A 71 -3.50 7.58 -28.04
C ALA A 71 -4.52 7.29 -29.18
N ALA A 72 -5.53 6.45 -28.93
CA ALA A 72 -6.67 6.25 -29.83
C ALA A 72 -7.85 5.53 -29.14
N ALA A 73 -8.64 6.24 -28.32
CA ALA A 73 -9.89 5.71 -27.75
C ALA A 73 -10.88 6.84 -27.39
N ALA A 74 -11.22 7.69 -28.36
CA ALA A 74 -12.33 8.63 -28.26
C ALA A 74 -12.96 8.85 -29.64
N GLY A 75 -14.23 8.46 -29.79
CA GLY A 75 -15.05 8.81 -30.95
C GLY A 75 -15.21 7.72 -32.03
N GLU A 76 -16.09 6.76 -31.80
CA GLU A 76 -16.90 6.17 -32.88
C GLU A 76 -18.38 6.42 -32.56
N ALA A 77 -18.90 7.54 -33.05
CA ALA A 77 -20.33 7.78 -33.13
C ALA A 77 -20.87 7.11 -34.41
N VAL A 78 -21.92 6.31 -34.29
CA VAL A 78 -22.52 5.57 -35.40
C VAL A 78 -23.06 6.52 -36.46
N VAL A 79 -22.60 6.35 -37.70
CA VAL A 79 -23.18 7.01 -38.87
C VAL A 79 -24.34 6.16 -39.38
N GLU A 80 -25.58 6.55 -39.07
CA GLU A 80 -26.76 6.09 -39.81
C GLU A 80 -27.22 7.15 -40.81
N SER A 81 -27.50 6.68 -42.03
CA SER A 81 -27.92 7.49 -43.17
C SER A 81 -29.43 7.75 -43.17
N GLY A 82 -29.83 9.02 -43.23
CA GLY A 82 -31.22 9.43 -43.43
C GLY A 82 -31.30 10.74 -44.21
N SER A 83 -32.15 10.80 -45.24
CA SER A 83 -32.25 11.94 -46.16
C SER A 83 -33.35 12.94 -45.79
N ALA A 84 -33.12 14.23 -46.09
CA ALA A 84 -33.96 15.07 -46.97
C ALA A 84 -34.20 16.54 -46.51
N ALA A 85 -33.91 17.46 -47.45
CA ALA A 85 -34.65 18.69 -47.81
C ALA A 85 -34.78 19.93 -46.87
N GLY A 86 -34.70 21.12 -47.50
CA GLY A 86 -35.03 22.46 -46.95
C GLY A 86 -33.82 23.28 -46.49
N ALA A 87 -33.40 24.38 -47.15
CA ALA A 87 -33.99 25.73 -47.14
C ALA A 87 -33.95 26.37 -45.71
N GLU A 88 -33.36 27.54 -45.43
CA GLU A 88 -33.04 28.75 -46.24
C GLU A 88 -31.87 29.59 -45.64
N LYS A 89 -31.40 30.63 -46.36
CA LYS A 89 -30.49 31.71 -45.89
C LYS A 89 -31.32 33.00 -45.66
N PRO A 90 -30.98 33.90 -44.70
CA PRO A 90 -29.90 34.92 -44.84
C PRO A 90 -29.08 35.12 -43.53
N ALA A 91 -27.89 35.74 -43.43
CA ALA A 91 -27.16 36.80 -44.16
C ALA A 91 -27.51 38.26 -43.78
N GLN A 92 -26.72 38.89 -42.89
CA GLN A 92 -26.29 40.32 -42.84
C GLN A 92 -25.30 40.51 -41.65
N GLU A 93 -24.10 41.09 -41.83
CA GLU A 93 -23.71 42.52 -41.63
C GLU A 93 -23.77 42.97 -40.14
N SER A 94 -22.82 43.73 -39.56
CA SER A 94 -21.59 44.42 -40.03
C SER A 94 -20.67 44.79 -38.84
N SER A 95 -19.37 45.02 -39.10
CA SER A 95 -18.45 46.10 -38.58
C SER A 95 -18.46 46.53 -37.07
N ASP A 96 -17.43 47.10 -36.43
CA ASP A 96 -16.13 47.71 -36.80
C ASP A 96 -15.09 47.52 -35.67
N LEU A 97 -13.80 47.71 -35.98
CA LEU A 97 -12.73 47.98 -34.99
C LEU A 97 -12.62 49.49 -34.71
N PRO A 98 -11.83 49.91 -33.70
CA PRO A 98 -10.56 50.51 -34.09
C PRO A 98 -9.35 50.14 -33.20
N GLU A 99 -8.17 50.44 -33.76
CA GLU A 99 -6.83 50.20 -33.24
C GLU A 99 -6.42 51.20 -32.14
N SER A 100 -5.41 50.83 -31.34
CA SER A 100 -4.20 51.66 -31.21
C SER A 100 -3.03 50.83 -30.63
N ALA A 101 -1.80 51.22 -30.99
CA ALA A 101 -0.59 50.46 -30.70
C ALA A 101 0.58 51.35 -30.26
N SER A 102 1.52 50.77 -29.54
CA SER A 102 2.93 51.17 -29.40
C SER A 102 3.69 49.95 -28.84
N GLU A 103 4.66 49.33 -29.52
CA GLU A 103 6.05 49.83 -29.75
C GLU A 103 6.76 50.16 -28.42
N ALA A 104 7.99 49.73 -28.13
CA ALA A 104 8.97 48.82 -28.76
C ALA A 104 9.82 48.21 -27.60
N GLU A 105 10.96 47.53 -27.71
CA GLU A 105 11.96 47.35 -28.77
C GLU A 105 12.85 46.12 -28.40
N ALA A 106 13.56 45.54 -29.37
CA ALA A 106 14.53 44.46 -29.12
C ALA A 106 15.94 44.88 -29.52
N SER A 107 16.97 44.45 -28.78
CA SER A 107 18.37 44.55 -29.21
C SER A 107 19.02 43.17 -29.29
N SER A 108 19.77 42.96 -30.37
CA SER A 108 20.33 41.67 -30.80
C SER A 108 21.83 41.80 -31.07
N ALA A 109 22.44 40.70 -31.58
CA ALA A 109 23.75 40.64 -32.25
C ALA A 109 25.01 40.76 -31.35
N ASP A 110 26.20 40.18 -31.65
CA ASP A 110 26.64 39.23 -32.71
C ASP A 110 28.03 38.63 -32.29
N SER A 111 28.83 37.79 -33.00
CA SER A 111 28.73 37.09 -34.31
C SER A 111 29.76 35.95 -34.42
N ALA A 112 29.49 34.97 -35.31
CA ALA A 112 30.46 34.35 -36.25
C ALA A 112 31.70 33.54 -35.77
N ALA A 113 32.33 32.64 -36.57
CA ALA A 113 31.92 31.81 -37.71
C ALA A 113 33.08 30.86 -38.13
N THR A 114 32.87 30.07 -39.20
CA THR A 114 33.83 29.27 -40.02
C THR A 114 34.25 27.89 -39.50
N SER A 115 34.52 26.87 -40.33
CA SER A 115 34.01 26.46 -41.67
C SER A 115 34.61 25.08 -42.02
N GLY A 116 33.88 24.16 -42.65
CA GLY A 116 34.45 22.89 -43.13
C GLY A 116 33.42 21.99 -43.81
N ASP A 117 33.71 21.56 -45.04
CA ASP A 117 32.78 20.89 -45.95
C ASP A 117 32.99 19.37 -46.01
N SER A 118 31.91 18.61 -46.28
CA SER A 118 31.82 17.40 -47.12
C SER A 118 30.77 16.37 -46.65
N SER A 119 29.93 16.00 -47.62
CA SER A 119 29.04 14.84 -47.75
C SER A 119 29.09 13.68 -46.73
N ASP A 120 27.93 13.33 -46.14
CA ASP A 120 27.39 11.95 -46.25
C ASP A 120 25.85 11.87 -46.00
N SER A 121 25.25 10.84 -46.61
CA SER A 121 23.95 10.19 -46.49
C SER A 121 22.92 10.66 -45.44
N ARG A 122 21.68 10.85 -45.96
CA ARG A 122 20.44 11.00 -45.20
C ARG A 122 20.14 9.76 -44.32
N LYS A 123 20.54 9.78 -43.05
CA LYS A 123 19.87 8.99 -42.00
C LYS A 123 18.91 9.90 -41.22
N LYS A 124 17.61 9.54 -41.20
CA LYS A 124 16.61 10.19 -40.36
C LYS A 124 16.94 9.96 -38.89
N GLY A 125 17.74 10.84 -38.30
CA GLY A 125 18.01 10.83 -36.87
C GLY A 125 16.73 11.14 -36.09
N ARG A 126 16.15 10.11 -35.46
CA ARG A 126 15.26 10.31 -34.30
C ARG A 126 16.03 11.22 -33.33
N ARG A 127 15.59 12.47 -33.15
CA ARG A 127 16.05 13.33 -32.05
C ARG A 127 15.78 12.56 -30.76
N LYS A 128 16.82 11.93 -30.18
CA LYS A 128 16.74 11.43 -28.81
C LYS A 128 16.44 12.64 -27.93
N ARG A 129 15.19 12.79 -27.46
CA ARG A 129 14.88 13.68 -26.33
C ARG A 129 15.88 13.28 -25.23
N ARG A 130 16.78 14.20 -24.84
CA ARG A 130 17.63 14.02 -23.66
C ARG A 130 16.67 14.01 -22.47
N HIS A 131 16.15 12.83 -22.15
CA HIS A 131 15.40 12.62 -20.93
C HIS A 131 16.38 12.90 -19.80
N GLY A 132 16.15 13.99 -19.07
CA GLY A 132 16.85 14.21 -17.81
C GLY A 132 16.61 13.03 -16.85
N PRO A 133 17.43 12.89 -15.80
CA PRO A 133 17.34 11.76 -14.89
C PRO A 133 15.91 11.56 -14.38
N ARG A 134 15.41 10.31 -14.52
CA ARG A 134 14.05 9.90 -14.13
C ARG A 134 13.85 10.22 -12.65
N THR A 135 12.67 10.73 -12.32
CA THR A 135 12.27 11.00 -10.94
C THR A 135 11.99 9.71 -10.17
N PHE A 136 12.15 9.77 -8.84
CA PHE A 136 11.71 8.76 -7.90
C PHE A 136 11.17 9.44 -6.64
N PHE A 137 9.87 9.70 -6.61
CA PHE A 137 9.18 10.22 -5.43
C PHE A 137 8.82 9.05 -4.52
N CYS A 138 9.36 9.00 -3.30
CA CYS A 138 8.96 8.03 -2.29
C CYS A 138 8.51 8.69 -0.99
N LEU A 139 7.55 8.06 -0.34
CA LEU A 139 6.83 8.56 0.81
C LEU A 139 6.80 7.49 1.89
N ASP A 140 6.99 7.91 3.13
CA ASP A 140 6.48 7.20 4.30
C ASP A 140 5.12 7.81 4.62
N MET A 141 4.15 7.01 5.11
CA MET A 141 2.94 7.60 5.70
C MET A 141 3.35 8.53 6.82
N PHE A 142 2.78 9.74 6.82
CA PHE A 142 3.13 10.79 7.76
C PHE A 142 2.95 10.30 9.21
N PRO A 143 4.00 10.36 10.04
CA PRO A 143 3.84 10.05 11.45
C PRO A 143 2.98 11.09 12.15
N TYR A 144 2.25 10.64 13.16
CA TYR A 144 1.65 11.51 14.15
C TYR A 144 2.76 12.00 15.10
N PRO A 145 2.90 13.32 15.33
CA PRO A 145 3.73 13.85 16.41
C PRO A 145 3.27 13.26 17.75
N SER A 146 4.23 12.84 18.58
CA SER A 146 3.99 12.28 19.90
C SER A 146 5.22 12.52 20.77
N LEU A 147 5.02 12.74 22.07
CA LEU A 147 6.09 13.01 23.03
C LEU A 147 7.02 11.80 23.26
N ASP A 148 6.57 10.58 22.94
CA ASP A 148 7.40 9.37 22.90
C ASP A 148 8.33 9.31 21.67
N GLY A 149 8.02 10.08 20.62
CA GLY A 149 8.66 10.03 19.32
C GLY A 149 8.41 8.72 18.55
N PHE A 150 9.40 8.27 17.78
CA PHE A 150 9.28 7.08 16.94
C PHE A 150 9.35 5.76 17.73
N SER A 151 8.38 4.88 17.46
CA SER A 151 8.51 3.46 17.74
C SER A 151 9.43 2.75 16.74
N VAL A 152 10.03 1.63 17.16
CA VAL A 152 10.84 0.77 16.28
C VAL A 152 10.05 0.25 15.07
N SER A 153 8.72 0.06 15.19
CA SER A 153 7.84 -0.32 14.09
C SER A 153 7.79 0.73 12.97
N GLN A 154 7.73 2.02 13.33
CA GLN A 154 7.78 3.11 12.36
C GLN A 154 9.17 3.21 11.73
N LEU A 155 10.24 3.13 12.53
CA LEU A 155 11.62 3.14 12.02
C LEU A 155 11.91 1.98 11.07
N ARG A 156 11.28 0.81 11.22
CA ARG A 156 11.40 -0.31 10.28
C ARG A 156 10.89 0.04 8.87
N GLY A 157 9.74 0.73 8.79
CA GLY A 157 9.21 1.25 7.53
C GLY A 157 10.14 2.30 6.91
N ILE A 158 10.56 3.27 7.72
CA ILE A 158 11.46 4.35 7.34
C ILE A 158 12.82 3.81 6.86
N ALA A 159 13.40 2.80 7.52
CA ALA A 159 14.64 2.15 7.08
C ALA A 159 14.46 1.40 5.75
N THR A 160 13.32 0.72 5.57
CA THR A 160 12.98 0.03 4.32
C THR A 160 12.90 1.01 3.14
N ASN A 161 12.26 2.16 3.35
CA ASN A 161 12.13 3.20 2.32
C ASN A 161 13.47 3.91 2.07
N ASP A 162 14.25 4.18 3.12
CA ASP A 162 15.57 4.80 3.03
C ASP A 162 16.57 3.96 2.21
N VAL A 163 16.60 2.65 2.42
CA VAL A 163 17.40 1.71 1.61
C VAL A 163 17.02 1.80 0.13
N VAL A 164 15.72 1.81 -0.17
CA VAL A 164 15.22 1.90 -1.56
C VAL A 164 15.52 3.28 -2.16
N ALA A 165 15.38 4.36 -1.41
CA ALA A 165 15.68 5.72 -1.84
C ALA A 165 17.17 5.87 -2.22
N ARG A 166 18.09 5.47 -1.33
CA ARG A 166 19.55 5.51 -1.55
C ARG A 166 19.98 4.58 -2.71
N TYR A 167 19.34 3.43 -2.87
CA TYR A 167 19.54 2.56 -4.04
C TYR A 167 19.09 3.21 -5.36
N GLN A 168 17.97 3.94 -5.37
CA GLN A 168 17.50 4.63 -6.58
C GLN A 168 18.36 5.85 -6.93
N GLN A 169 18.88 6.57 -5.93
CA GLN A 169 19.82 7.67 -6.09
C GLN A 169 21.13 7.20 -6.75
N SER A 170 21.76 6.15 -6.21
CA SER A 170 22.97 5.52 -6.78
C SER A 170 22.74 4.83 -8.13
N ARG A 171 21.48 4.55 -8.51
CA ARG A 171 21.08 4.17 -9.90
C ARG A 171 20.80 5.39 -10.81
N GLY A 172 21.18 6.59 -10.40
CA GLY A 172 21.10 7.81 -11.21
C GLY A 172 19.70 8.44 -11.32
N ARG A 173 18.77 8.12 -10.41
CA ARG A 173 17.47 8.78 -10.35
C ARG A 173 17.54 10.06 -9.51
N ARG A 174 16.71 11.05 -9.87
CA ARG A 174 16.42 12.18 -8.97
C ARG A 174 15.40 11.71 -7.95
N VAL A 175 15.85 11.41 -6.74
CA VAL A 175 15.00 11.01 -5.63
C VAL A 175 14.40 12.24 -4.97
N LEU A 176 13.14 12.16 -4.56
CA LEU A 176 12.53 13.06 -3.58
C LEU A 176 11.91 12.19 -2.50
N ARG A 177 12.34 12.40 -1.26
CA ARG A 177 11.80 11.77 -0.06
C ARG A 177 11.57 12.86 0.99
N PRO A 178 10.37 13.45 1.03
CA PRO A 178 10.00 14.43 2.04
C PRO A 178 9.48 13.71 3.29
N ILE A 179 9.12 14.49 4.30
CA ILE A 179 8.33 14.03 5.45
C ILE A 179 7.24 15.06 5.72
N GLY A 180 6.04 14.63 6.07
CA GLY A 180 5.01 15.49 6.62
C GLY A 180 4.63 15.00 8.02
N TRP A 181 4.16 15.91 8.85
CA TRP A 181 3.67 15.61 10.20
C TRP A 181 2.15 15.65 10.17
N ASP A 182 1.50 14.52 10.46
CA ASP A 182 0.03 14.47 10.49
C ASP A 182 -0.45 14.79 11.92
N ALA A 183 -0.60 16.08 12.18
CA ALA A 183 -0.57 16.68 13.51
C ALA A 183 -1.96 16.98 14.13
N PHE A 184 -3.01 17.10 13.31
CA PHE A 184 -4.40 17.14 13.80
C PHE A 184 -4.91 15.73 14.06
N GLN A 185 -4.62 15.20 15.26
CA GLN A 185 -5.02 13.84 15.67
C GLN A 185 -5.64 13.88 17.07
N ALA A 186 -6.65 13.01 17.32
CA ALA A 186 -7.24 12.84 18.66
C ALA A 186 -6.18 12.66 19.77
N THR A 187 -5.16 11.84 19.51
CA THR A 187 -4.12 11.51 20.49
C THR A 187 -3.28 12.71 20.94
N VAL A 188 -3.23 13.78 20.15
CA VAL A 188 -2.54 15.02 20.53
C VAL A 188 -3.32 15.76 21.62
N GLU A 189 -4.65 15.78 21.57
CA GLU A 189 -5.45 16.34 22.69
C GLU A 189 -5.30 15.48 23.95
N ASP A 190 -5.25 14.16 23.81
CA ASP A 190 -5.07 13.24 24.94
C ASP A 190 -3.70 13.45 25.61
N GLU A 191 -2.62 13.52 24.82
CA GLU A 191 -1.27 13.85 25.32
C GLU A 191 -1.23 15.27 25.92
N ALA A 192 -1.93 16.25 25.35
CA ALA A 192 -2.00 17.63 25.85
C ALA A 192 -2.67 17.71 27.24
N ARG A 193 -3.83 17.05 27.42
CA ARG A 193 -4.53 16.98 28.71
C ARG A 193 -3.67 16.27 29.76
N GLN A 194 -3.04 15.13 29.41
CA GLN A 194 -2.19 14.36 30.32
C GLN A 194 -0.97 15.15 30.81
N ASN A 195 -0.37 15.99 29.96
CA ASN A 195 0.83 16.76 30.27
C ASN A 195 0.54 18.22 30.71
N GLN A 196 -0.72 18.64 30.73
CA GLN A 196 -1.16 20.01 31.08
C GLN A 196 -0.48 21.10 30.24
N ILE A 197 -0.39 20.87 28.93
CA ILE A 197 0.18 21.80 27.94
C ILE A 197 -0.76 21.98 26.75
N SER A 198 -0.47 22.92 25.85
CA SER A 198 -1.28 23.13 24.66
C SER A 198 -1.07 21.99 23.63
N PRO A 199 -2.09 21.65 22.81
CA PRO A 199 -1.91 20.71 21.69
C PRO A 199 -0.81 21.14 20.70
N ARG A 200 -0.61 22.46 20.52
CA ARG A 200 0.47 23.00 19.69
C ARG A 200 1.85 22.70 20.27
N GLU A 201 1.99 22.76 21.59
CA GLU A 201 3.24 22.42 22.28
C GLU A 201 3.55 20.91 22.20
N VAL A 202 2.53 20.05 22.33
CA VAL A 202 2.66 18.60 22.06
C VAL A 202 3.18 18.35 20.65
N VAL A 203 2.55 18.97 19.64
CA VAL A 203 2.96 18.84 18.23
C VAL A 203 4.40 19.32 18.03
N GLN A 204 4.76 20.52 18.49
CA GLN A 204 6.10 21.08 18.30
C GLN A 204 7.17 20.22 18.98
N CYS A 205 6.97 19.84 20.25
CA CYS A 205 7.90 18.98 20.99
C CYS A 205 8.04 17.59 20.34
N GLY A 206 6.93 16.98 19.91
CA GLY A 206 6.93 15.70 19.21
C GLY A 206 7.66 15.77 17.87
N ILE A 207 7.39 16.81 17.07
CA ILE A 207 8.09 17.05 15.80
C ILE A 207 9.60 17.23 16.03
N ASP A 208 10.02 18.04 16.99
CA ASP A 208 11.44 18.29 17.25
C ASP A 208 12.18 17.01 17.68
N LEU A 209 11.60 16.22 18.59
CA LEU A 209 12.13 14.91 19.00
C LEU A 209 12.22 13.95 17.81
N MET A 210 11.17 13.84 17.01
CA MET A 210 11.12 12.93 15.86
C MET A 210 12.08 13.36 14.74
N GLN A 211 12.27 14.67 14.54
CA GLN A 211 13.31 15.20 13.65
C GLN A 211 14.72 14.86 14.18
N GLU A 212 14.99 15.01 15.48
CA GLU A 212 16.28 14.63 16.07
C GLU A 212 16.53 13.13 15.86
N GLN A 213 15.55 12.28 16.18
CA GLN A 213 15.63 10.83 15.98
C GLN A 213 15.94 10.47 14.51
N LEU A 214 15.29 11.10 13.52
CA LEU A 214 15.57 10.82 12.10
C LEU A 214 16.94 11.29 11.64
N ARG A 215 17.39 12.46 12.11
CA ARG A 215 18.76 12.97 11.85
C ARG A 215 19.79 12.01 12.44
N ARG A 216 19.59 11.57 13.70
CA ARG A 216 20.45 10.59 14.38
C ARG A 216 20.40 9.21 13.74
N PHE A 217 19.25 8.80 13.19
CA PHE A 217 19.06 7.54 12.45
C PHE A 217 19.67 7.57 11.03
N GLY A 218 20.22 8.71 10.59
CA GLY A 218 20.79 8.87 9.26
C GLY A 218 19.77 8.67 8.14
N ALA A 219 18.51 9.03 8.36
CA ALA A 219 17.48 8.93 7.32
C ALA A 219 17.69 10.00 6.23
N LEU A 220 17.65 9.61 4.96
CA LEU A 220 17.57 10.53 3.82
C LEU A 220 16.20 11.20 3.81
N VAL A 221 16.14 12.44 4.28
CA VAL A 221 14.93 13.27 4.32
C VAL A 221 15.25 14.62 3.68
N HIS A 222 14.39 15.07 2.79
CA HIS A 222 14.48 16.38 2.15
C HIS A 222 13.74 17.39 3.04
N TRP A 223 14.42 17.93 4.03
CA TRP A 223 13.82 18.78 5.07
C TRP A 223 13.17 20.07 4.53
N ASP A 224 13.69 20.63 3.44
CA ASP A 224 13.08 21.81 2.78
C ASP A 224 11.72 21.50 2.12
N HIS A 225 11.35 20.22 2.04
CA HIS A 225 10.08 19.72 1.53
C HIS A 225 9.13 19.26 2.66
N GLN A 226 9.43 19.59 3.92
CA GLN A 226 8.59 19.21 5.05
C GLN A 226 7.31 20.04 5.15
N ILE A 227 6.26 19.46 5.74
CA ILE A 227 5.00 20.13 6.04
C ILE A 227 4.49 19.73 7.43
N ASP A 228 3.62 20.54 8.02
CA ASP A 228 2.89 20.22 9.26
C ASP A 228 1.40 20.42 9.00
N THR A 229 0.58 19.37 9.08
CA THR A 229 -0.85 19.48 8.77
C THR A 229 -1.62 20.37 9.76
N SER A 230 -1.01 20.77 10.88
CA SER A 230 -1.54 21.74 11.85
C SER A 230 -1.08 23.18 11.64
N GLU A 231 -0.16 23.45 10.71
CA GLU A 231 0.29 24.81 10.43
C GLU A 231 -0.65 25.57 9.47
N PRO A 232 -0.97 26.86 9.70
CA PRO A 232 -1.96 27.60 8.91
C PRO A 232 -1.59 27.76 7.42
N ALA A 233 -0.30 27.72 7.09
CA ALA A 233 0.17 27.75 5.71
C ALA A 233 -0.16 26.46 4.93
N ASP A 234 -0.35 25.35 5.65
CA ASP A 234 -0.72 24.05 5.08
C ASP A 234 -2.23 23.81 5.20
N TYR A 235 -2.86 23.88 6.39
CA TYR A 235 -4.29 23.55 6.49
C TYR A 235 -5.26 24.52 5.80
N ARG A 236 -4.81 25.70 5.35
CA ARG A 236 -5.57 26.52 4.38
C ARG A 236 -6.00 25.69 3.16
N TRP A 237 -5.21 24.70 2.77
CA TRP A 237 -5.51 23.82 1.64
C TRP A 237 -6.53 22.73 1.97
N SER A 238 -6.63 22.28 3.23
CA SER A 238 -7.76 21.46 3.69
C SER A 238 -9.08 22.26 3.67
N GLN A 239 -9.04 23.54 4.07
CA GLN A 239 -10.20 24.44 4.01
C GLN A 239 -10.60 24.76 2.57
N TRP A 240 -9.64 25.09 1.71
CA TRP A 240 -9.85 25.23 0.28
C TRP A 240 -10.46 23.96 -0.35
N LEU A 241 -9.91 22.77 -0.03
CA LEU A 241 -10.41 21.49 -0.51
C LEU A 241 -11.87 21.24 -0.10
N PHE A 242 -12.26 21.60 1.13
CA PHE A 242 -13.65 21.56 1.58
C PHE A 242 -14.54 22.51 0.79
N LEU A 243 -14.12 23.76 0.56
CA LEU A 243 -14.88 24.72 -0.26
C LEU A 243 -15.07 24.20 -1.70
N GLN A 244 -14.06 23.56 -2.28
CA GLN A 244 -14.17 22.93 -3.60
C GLN A 244 -15.14 21.74 -3.60
N LEU A 245 -15.11 20.88 -2.57
CA LEU A 245 -16.08 19.78 -2.43
C LEU A 245 -17.51 20.32 -2.30
N LEU A 246 -17.70 21.41 -1.54
CA LEU A 246 -18.98 22.10 -1.36
C LEU A 246 -19.48 22.71 -2.67
N GLU A 247 -18.61 23.40 -3.43
CA GLU A 247 -18.95 23.97 -4.75
C GLU A 247 -19.38 22.88 -5.77
N LYS A 248 -18.83 21.66 -5.65
CA LYS A 248 -19.23 20.51 -6.49
C LYS A 248 -20.46 19.75 -5.97
N GLY A 249 -21.08 20.21 -4.87
CA GLY A 249 -22.24 19.53 -4.27
C GLY A 249 -21.91 18.20 -3.60
N LEU A 250 -20.62 17.93 -3.33
CA LEU A 250 -20.15 16.71 -2.68
C LEU A 250 -20.14 16.83 -1.15
N VAL A 251 -20.47 18.00 -0.59
CA VAL A 251 -20.67 18.21 0.85
C VAL A 251 -22.16 18.37 1.13
N HIS A 252 -22.67 17.65 2.12
CA HIS A 252 -24.01 17.84 2.66
C HIS A 252 -23.98 17.74 4.19
N GLN A 253 -25.08 18.12 4.84
CA GLN A 253 -25.25 18.03 6.29
C GLN A 253 -26.60 17.37 6.59
N ASP A 254 -26.62 16.46 7.56
CA ASP A 254 -27.85 15.87 8.11
C ASP A 254 -27.84 15.92 9.65
N GLU A 255 -28.78 15.24 10.30
CA GLU A 255 -28.89 15.19 11.77
C GLU A 255 -27.65 14.63 12.48
N GLN A 256 -26.77 13.94 11.75
CA GLN A 256 -25.50 13.38 12.26
C GLN A 256 -24.28 14.25 11.93
N GLY A 257 -24.47 15.41 11.29
CA GLY A 257 -23.39 16.34 10.97
C GLY A 257 -23.01 16.43 9.49
N TRP A 258 -21.83 16.97 9.22
CA TRP A 258 -21.27 17.17 7.89
C TRP A 258 -20.78 15.86 7.27
N LYS A 259 -21.12 15.62 6.01
CA LYS A 259 -20.74 14.42 5.26
C LYS A 259 -20.22 14.77 3.87
N VAL A 260 -19.27 13.97 3.39
CA VAL A 260 -18.73 14.05 2.03
C VAL A 260 -19.12 12.84 1.19
N ALA A 261 -19.69 13.11 0.01
CA ALA A 261 -20.22 12.17 -0.97
C ALA A 261 -19.15 11.32 -1.68
N ILE A 262 -18.37 10.55 -0.91
CA ILE A 262 -17.39 9.59 -1.44
C ILE A 262 -18.07 8.44 -2.20
N THR A 263 -19.37 8.19 -1.96
CA THR A 263 -20.16 7.20 -2.71
C THR A 263 -20.27 7.52 -4.21
N ASP A 264 -20.31 8.79 -4.61
CA ASP A 264 -20.26 9.20 -6.03
C ASP A 264 -18.98 8.72 -6.74
N TYR A 265 -17.91 8.50 -5.98
CA TYR A 265 -16.63 8.00 -6.46
C TYR A 265 -16.46 6.48 -6.32
N ALA A 266 -17.50 5.74 -5.93
CA ALA A 266 -17.40 4.31 -5.63
C ALA A 266 -16.97 3.43 -6.84
N GLU A 267 -17.43 3.70 -8.07
CA GLU A 267 -16.95 2.96 -9.26
C GLU A 267 -15.51 3.33 -9.65
N PRO A 268 -15.08 4.61 -9.75
CA PRO A 268 -13.67 4.96 -9.91
C PRO A 268 -12.76 4.31 -8.86
N LEU A 269 -13.16 4.37 -7.58
CA LEU A 269 -12.41 3.76 -6.48
C LEU A 269 -12.36 2.23 -6.57
N HIS A 270 -13.45 1.57 -7.00
CA HIS A 270 -13.48 0.11 -7.16
C HIS A 270 -12.69 -0.36 -8.38
N SER A 271 -12.86 0.30 -9.53
CA SER A 271 -12.23 -0.06 -10.80
C SER A 271 -10.73 0.20 -10.81
N GLY A 272 -10.27 1.33 -10.24
CA GLY A 272 -8.85 1.70 -10.14
C GLY A 272 -7.97 0.64 -9.47
N LEU A 273 -8.51 -0.12 -8.52
CA LEU A 273 -7.84 -1.24 -7.84
C LEU A 273 -7.30 -2.32 -8.80
N LYS A 274 -7.82 -2.42 -10.02
CA LYS A 274 -7.31 -3.36 -11.04
C LYS A 274 -5.89 -2.99 -11.48
N HIS A 275 -5.56 -1.71 -11.55
CA HIS A 275 -4.33 -1.18 -12.15
C HIS A 275 -3.22 -0.88 -11.11
N LEU A 276 -3.57 -0.82 -9.83
CA LEU A 276 -2.63 -0.55 -8.74
C LEU A 276 -1.69 -1.71 -8.43
N LYS A 277 -0.38 -1.43 -8.36
CA LYS A 277 0.66 -2.35 -7.85
C LYS A 277 0.71 -2.35 -6.32
N TRP A 278 -0.44 -2.54 -5.69
CA TRP A 278 -0.63 -2.61 -4.24
C TRP A 278 -0.81 -4.07 -3.77
N PRO A 279 -0.55 -4.39 -2.49
CA PRO A 279 -0.66 -5.77 -1.99
C PRO A 279 -2.06 -6.37 -2.18
N PRO A 280 -2.18 -7.66 -2.55
CA PRO A 280 -3.49 -8.29 -2.80
C PRO A 280 -4.46 -8.19 -1.62
N ARG A 281 -3.96 -8.31 -0.38
CA ARG A 281 -4.75 -8.18 0.85
C ARG A 281 -5.36 -6.78 0.99
N THR A 282 -4.57 -5.72 0.79
CA THR A 282 -5.03 -4.32 0.84
C THR A 282 -6.09 -4.05 -0.22
N LYS A 283 -5.89 -4.56 -1.45
CA LYS A 283 -6.90 -4.48 -2.52
C LYS A 283 -8.17 -5.27 -2.20
N ALA A 284 -8.07 -6.41 -1.51
CA ALA A 284 -9.24 -7.19 -1.09
C ALA A 284 -10.03 -6.47 0.01
N LEU A 285 -9.37 -5.88 1.00
CA LEU A 285 -10.00 -5.04 2.03
C LEU A 285 -10.76 -3.88 1.39
N GLN A 286 -10.12 -3.08 0.51
CA GLN A 286 -10.80 -1.98 -0.18
C GLN A 286 -11.99 -2.44 -1.04
N ARG A 287 -11.91 -3.58 -1.74
CA ARG A 287 -13.07 -4.12 -2.48
C ARG A 287 -14.22 -4.55 -1.55
N ASN A 288 -13.90 -5.13 -0.40
CA ASN A 288 -14.91 -5.55 0.58
C ASN A 288 -15.55 -4.34 1.28
N TRP A 289 -14.76 -3.28 1.52
CA TRP A 289 -15.22 -2.01 2.08
C TRP A 289 -16.18 -1.27 1.14
N ILE A 290 -15.77 -1.05 -0.11
CA ILE A 290 -16.64 -0.46 -1.15
C ILE A 290 -17.85 -1.39 -1.43
N GLY A 291 -17.61 -2.70 -1.39
CA GLY A 291 -18.63 -3.74 -1.38
C GLY A 291 -19.59 -3.74 -2.56
N ARG A 292 -19.13 -3.32 -3.75
CA ARG A 292 -19.88 -3.24 -5.02
C ARG A 292 -20.64 -4.53 -5.36
N ARG A 293 -21.91 -4.40 -5.76
CA ARG A 293 -22.82 -5.51 -6.11
C ARG A 293 -23.58 -5.18 -7.39
N GLU A 294 -23.36 -5.97 -8.43
CA GLU A 294 -24.23 -5.94 -9.61
C GLU A 294 -25.55 -6.68 -9.32
N GLY A 295 -26.64 -6.13 -9.85
CA GLY A 295 -27.98 -6.70 -9.77
C GLY A 295 -28.98 -5.88 -10.58
N THR A 296 -30.22 -5.86 -10.11
CA THR A 296 -31.36 -5.24 -10.80
C THR A 296 -32.20 -4.48 -9.79
N LYS A 297 -32.48 -3.21 -10.07
CA LYS A 297 -33.52 -2.42 -9.41
C LYS A 297 -34.88 -2.91 -9.92
N LEU A 298 -35.77 -3.22 -9.01
CA LEU A 298 -37.14 -3.68 -9.28
C LEU A 298 -38.13 -2.64 -8.81
N ALA A 299 -39.04 -2.22 -9.69
CA ALA A 299 -40.19 -1.40 -9.34
C ALA A 299 -41.38 -2.30 -8.97
N LEU A 300 -41.73 -2.32 -7.68
CA LEU A 300 -42.85 -3.07 -7.14
C LEU A 300 -44.04 -2.15 -6.91
N LYS A 301 -45.27 -2.72 -7.00
CA LYS A 301 -46.48 -2.00 -6.59
C LYS A 301 -46.89 -2.44 -5.19
N ALA A 302 -47.01 -1.48 -4.28
CA ALA A 302 -47.30 -1.68 -2.87
C ALA A 302 -48.56 -0.92 -2.43
N ARG A 303 -49.30 -1.47 -1.45
CA ARG A 303 -50.45 -0.83 -0.80
C ARG A 303 -50.82 -1.54 0.51
N SER A 304 -51.66 -0.89 1.32
CA SER A 304 -52.50 -1.56 2.33
C SER A 304 -53.90 -1.82 1.75
N GLU A 305 -54.70 -2.68 2.38
CA GLU A 305 -56.11 -2.89 2.02
C GLU A 305 -57.02 -1.72 2.43
N LEU A 306 -56.53 -0.80 3.27
CA LEU A 306 -57.29 0.31 3.86
C LEU A 306 -57.21 1.62 3.06
N TYR A 307 -56.31 1.71 2.08
CA TYR A 307 -56.09 2.91 1.27
C TYR A 307 -56.30 2.65 -0.23
N ASP A 308 -56.93 3.60 -0.93
CA ASP A 308 -57.12 3.54 -2.37
C ASP A 308 -55.86 3.97 -3.13
N GLY A 309 -55.31 3.06 -3.94
CA GLY A 309 -54.18 3.34 -4.81
C GLY A 309 -53.15 2.21 -4.88
N TRP A 310 -52.07 2.47 -5.61
CA TRP A 310 -50.84 1.67 -5.61
C TRP A 310 -49.66 2.63 -5.57
N GLU A 311 -48.87 2.54 -4.51
CA GLU A 311 -47.58 3.21 -4.40
C GLU A 311 -46.50 2.40 -5.13
N GLU A 312 -45.40 3.06 -5.49
CA GLU A 312 -44.25 2.43 -6.11
C GLU A 312 -43.14 2.23 -5.08
N LEU A 313 -42.60 1.01 -5.00
CA LEU A 313 -41.59 0.59 -4.05
C LEU A 313 -40.40 0.01 -4.81
N GLU A 314 -39.25 0.66 -4.72
CA GLU A 314 -38.03 0.20 -5.36
C GLU A 314 -37.29 -0.78 -4.45
N VAL A 315 -36.83 -1.92 -4.99
CA VAL A 315 -35.99 -2.88 -4.25
C VAL A 315 -34.83 -3.37 -5.11
N PHE A 316 -33.70 -3.69 -4.48
CA PHE A 316 -32.55 -4.30 -5.18
C PHE A 316 -32.59 -5.83 -5.15
N CYS A 317 -32.49 -6.46 -6.32
CA CYS A 317 -32.43 -7.91 -6.49
C CYS A 317 -31.15 -8.34 -7.21
N ARG A 318 -30.34 -9.20 -6.58
CA ARG A 318 -29.13 -9.78 -7.20
C ARG A 318 -29.36 -10.99 -8.09
N ARG A 319 -30.52 -11.65 -7.94
CA ARG A 319 -30.83 -12.96 -8.52
C ARG A 319 -32.29 -13.01 -8.92
N LEU A 320 -32.61 -12.39 -10.07
CA LEU A 320 -33.97 -12.34 -10.63
C LEU A 320 -34.59 -13.74 -10.80
N GLU A 321 -33.78 -14.78 -11.01
CA GLU A 321 -34.24 -16.16 -11.15
C GLU A 321 -34.75 -16.81 -9.84
N ALA A 322 -34.49 -16.16 -8.69
CA ALA A 322 -35.02 -16.49 -7.37
C ALA A 322 -36.16 -15.54 -6.94
N LEU A 323 -36.52 -14.51 -7.73
CA LEU A 323 -37.62 -13.59 -7.45
C LEU A 323 -38.97 -14.30 -7.16
N PRO A 324 -39.36 -15.42 -7.80
CA PRO A 324 -40.57 -16.17 -7.45
C PRO A 324 -40.59 -16.74 -6.01
N GLU A 325 -39.45 -16.80 -5.35
CA GLU A 325 -39.28 -17.40 -4.02
C GLU A 325 -39.33 -16.34 -2.89
N ALA A 326 -39.24 -15.04 -3.24
CA ALA A 326 -39.29 -13.92 -2.29
C ALA A 326 -40.59 -13.91 -1.46
N SER A 327 -40.46 -13.72 -0.14
CA SER A 327 -41.55 -13.94 0.82
C SER A 327 -41.87 -12.78 1.77
N PHE A 328 -41.01 -11.74 1.86
CA PHE A 328 -41.32 -10.48 2.56
C PHE A 328 -40.48 -9.33 1.98
N ILE A 329 -40.79 -8.09 2.37
CA ILE A 329 -39.93 -6.92 2.21
C ILE A 329 -39.73 -6.29 3.59
N VAL A 330 -38.53 -5.78 3.87
CA VAL A 330 -38.26 -4.94 5.05
C VAL A 330 -37.83 -3.56 4.60
N LEU A 331 -38.50 -2.52 5.09
CA LEU A 331 -38.15 -1.12 4.91
C LEU A 331 -37.33 -0.61 6.11
N CYS A 332 -36.50 0.40 5.88
CA CYS A 332 -35.93 1.18 6.96
C CYS A 332 -37.02 2.03 7.66
N PRO A 333 -36.86 2.37 8.96
CA PRO A 333 -37.84 3.20 9.68
C PRO A 333 -38.01 4.59 9.07
N GLU A 334 -37.01 5.09 8.34
CA GLU A 334 -37.03 6.40 7.67
C GLU A 334 -37.72 6.37 6.29
N HIS A 335 -38.25 5.22 5.84
CA HIS A 335 -38.71 5.06 4.46
C HIS A 335 -40.01 5.86 4.17
N PRO A 336 -40.04 6.78 3.20
CA PRO A 336 -41.18 7.69 2.98
C PRO A 336 -42.54 7.04 2.73
N LEU A 337 -42.57 5.80 2.22
CA LEU A 337 -43.84 5.06 2.03
C LEU A 337 -44.56 4.73 3.34
N LEU A 338 -43.89 4.72 4.50
CA LEU A 338 -44.52 4.34 5.76
C LEU A 338 -45.70 5.27 6.13
N GLU A 339 -45.60 6.56 5.79
CA GLU A 339 -46.69 7.54 5.96
C GLU A 339 -47.95 7.23 5.13
N LYS A 340 -47.84 6.35 4.13
CA LYS A 340 -48.91 6.06 3.15
C LYS A 340 -49.48 4.65 3.20
N ILE A 341 -48.72 3.69 3.73
CA ILE A 341 -49.06 2.25 3.62
C ILE A 341 -49.33 1.57 4.96
N VAL A 342 -48.91 2.16 6.09
CA VAL A 342 -49.07 1.51 7.41
C VAL A 342 -50.53 1.50 7.83
N ASP A 343 -51.04 0.33 8.24
CA ASP A 343 -52.40 0.21 8.77
C ASP A 343 -52.52 0.99 10.10
N PRO A 344 -53.60 1.77 10.34
CA PRO A 344 -53.76 2.59 11.55
C PRO A 344 -53.72 1.84 12.89
N ILE A 345 -53.88 0.51 12.88
CA ILE A 345 -53.77 -0.33 14.09
C ILE A 345 -52.29 -0.60 14.45
N LEU A 346 -51.38 -0.53 13.47
CA LEU A 346 -49.94 -0.80 13.60
C LEU A 346 -49.10 0.48 13.63
N GLU A 347 -49.70 1.64 13.34
CA GLU A 347 -49.06 2.97 13.29
C GLU A 347 -48.28 3.29 14.58
N GLU A 348 -48.83 3.00 15.76
CA GLU A 348 -48.16 3.22 17.06
C GLU A 348 -46.92 2.33 17.24
N GLU A 349 -46.95 1.07 16.80
CA GLU A 349 -45.79 0.16 16.88
C GLU A 349 -44.68 0.59 15.92
N VAL A 350 -45.04 1.03 14.71
CA VAL A 350 -44.09 1.58 13.73
C VAL A 350 -43.49 2.88 14.25
N ARG A 351 -44.29 3.80 14.80
CA ARG A 351 -43.79 5.06 15.37
C ARG A 351 -42.82 4.81 16.52
N GLN A 352 -43.12 3.87 17.43
CA GLN A 352 -42.21 3.48 18.51
C GLN A 352 -40.91 2.83 18.00
N LEU A 353 -40.90 2.17 16.84
CA LEU A 353 -39.67 1.71 16.20
C LEU A 353 -38.88 2.88 15.56
N GLN A 354 -39.55 3.83 14.91
CA GLN A 354 -38.94 5.04 14.36
C GLN A 354 -38.28 5.88 15.46
N GLU A 355 -39.03 6.21 16.52
CA GLU A 355 -38.54 6.94 17.70
C GLU A 355 -37.31 6.28 18.32
N ARG A 356 -37.31 4.95 18.50
CA ARG A 356 -36.15 4.20 19.01
C ARG A 356 -34.98 4.08 18.04
N THR A 357 -35.21 4.22 16.73
CA THR A 357 -34.14 4.15 15.72
C THR A 357 -33.48 5.50 15.50
N ALA A 358 -34.22 6.60 15.62
CA ALA A 358 -33.69 7.96 15.58
C ALA A 358 -32.73 8.29 16.74
N GLN A 359 -32.74 7.49 17.82
CA GLN A 359 -31.80 7.60 18.94
C GLN A 359 -30.52 6.74 18.76
N LEU A 360 -30.30 6.16 17.58
CA LEU A 360 -29.16 5.27 17.30
C LEU A 360 -28.32 5.78 16.14
N ASP A 361 -27.00 5.73 16.29
CA ASP A 361 -26.09 5.98 15.17
C ASP A 361 -26.08 4.81 14.16
N GLU A 362 -25.48 5.02 12.99
CA GLU A 362 -25.40 3.96 11.96
C GLU A 362 -24.60 2.73 12.43
N ARG A 363 -23.59 2.92 13.28
CA ARG A 363 -22.74 1.84 13.81
C ARG A 363 -23.50 0.99 14.83
N GLU A 364 -24.33 1.60 15.67
CA GLU A 364 -25.22 0.92 16.61
C GLU A 364 -26.30 0.14 15.88
N ARG A 365 -26.90 0.73 14.83
CA ARG A 365 -27.82 0.02 13.93
C ARG A 365 -27.16 -1.17 13.22
N LEU A 366 -25.92 -1.02 12.74
CA LEU A 366 -25.14 -2.11 12.15
C LEU A 366 -24.70 -3.18 13.16
N ALA A 367 -24.64 -2.85 14.46
CA ALA A 367 -24.33 -3.79 15.53
C ALA A 367 -25.54 -4.63 15.99
N LYS A 368 -26.76 -4.15 15.76
CA LYS A 368 -27.98 -4.94 15.93
C LYS A 368 -28.04 -6.11 14.94
N ARG A 369 -28.68 -7.20 15.35
CA ARG A 369 -29.00 -8.30 14.43
C ARG A 369 -30.20 -7.94 13.56
N ALA A 370 -30.27 -8.53 12.37
CA ALA A 370 -31.33 -8.27 11.41
C ALA A 370 -32.73 -8.66 11.93
N ASP A 371 -32.82 -9.64 12.82
CA ASP A 371 -34.03 -10.22 13.40
C ASP A 371 -34.49 -9.56 14.72
N ALA A 372 -33.84 -8.49 15.16
CA ALA A 372 -33.98 -8.00 16.54
C ALA A 372 -35.25 -7.16 16.82
N ASP A 373 -35.77 -6.42 15.84
CA ASP A 373 -36.86 -5.44 16.06
C ASP A 373 -37.86 -5.25 14.91
N GLY A 374 -38.13 -6.30 14.14
CA GLY A 374 -39.09 -6.25 13.03
C GLY A 374 -40.55 -6.01 13.45
N VAL A 375 -41.18 -4.99 12.88
CA VAL A 375 -42.60 -4.62 13.05
C VAL A 375 -43.34 -4.78 11.71
N ALA A 376 -44.57 -5.31 11.73
CA ALA A 376 -45.39 -5.45 10.53
C ALA A 376 -46.08 -4.13 10.15
N THR A 377 -46.26 -3.86 8.86
CA THR A 377 -46.99 -2.64 8.41
C THR A 377 -48.47 -2.87 8.11
N GLY A 378 -48.90 -4.12 7.92
CA GLY A 378 -50.20 -4.48 7.33
C GLY A 378 -50.22 -4.39 5.79
N ALA A 379 -49.33 -3.60 5.20
CA ALA A 379 -49.17 -3.47 3.76
C ALA A 379 -48.53 -4.69 3.08
N PHE A 380 -48.74 -4.77 1.77
CA PHE A 380 -48.10 -5.75 0.90
C PHE A 380 -47.66 -5.14 -0.44
N ALA A 381 -46.67 -5.76 -1.06
CA ALA A 381 -46.26 -5.54 -2.43
C ALA A 381 -46.66 -6.72 -3.33
N LEU A 382 -46.78 -6.50 -4.65
CA LEU A 382 -46.92 -7.57 -5.62
C LEU A 382 -45.57 -8.05 -6.14
N ASN A 383 -45.35 -9.36 -6.08
CA ASN A 383 -44.23 -10.02 -6.77
C ASN A 383 -44.46 -9.94 -8.29
N PRO A 384 -43.60 -9.30 -9.10
CA PRO A 384 -43.87 -9.12 -10.53
C PRO A 384 -43.66 -10.41 -11.34
N ALA A 385 -43.00 -11.43 -10.75
CA ALA A 385 -42.82 -12.74 -11.36
C ALA A 385 -44.03 -13.68 -11.15
N THR A 386 -44.69 -13.62 -9.99
CA THR A 386 -45.79 -14.55 -9.62
C THR A 386 -47.16 -13.88 -9.45
N LEU A 387 -47.21 -12.55 -9.27
CA LEU A 387 -48.35 -11.75 -8.84
C LEU A 387 -48.88 -12.09 -7.44
N ASN A 388 -48.15 -12.89 -6.65
CA ASN A 388 -48.46 -13.13 -5.25
C ASN A 388 -48.17 -11.89 -4.40
N THR A 389 -48.92 -11.72 -3.32
CA THR A 389 -48.69 -10.68 -2.31
C THR A 389 -47.48 -11.03 -1.43
N ILE A 390 -46.66 -10.03 -1.15
CA ILE A 390 -45.48 -10.09 -0.29
C ILE A 390 -45.70 -9.10 0.87
N PRO A 391 -45.77 -9.53 2.14
CA PRO A 391 -45.96 -8.63 3.28
C PRO A 391 -44.78 -7.67 3.47
N ILE A 392 -45.06 -6.45 3.89
CA ILE A 392 -44.07 -5.40 4.16
C ILE A 392 -43.89 -5.22 5.68
N TRP A 393 -42.63 -5.18 6.10
CA TRP A 393 -42.17 -5.03 7.47
C TRP A 393 -41.23 -3.81 7.59
N VAL A 394 -40.94 -3.40 8.82
CA VAL A 394 -39.98 -2.33 9.16
C VAL A 394 -39.00 -2.87 10.19
N SER A 395 -37.70 -2.57 10.07
CA SER A 395 -36.71 -2.90 11.11
C SER A 395 -35.48 -1.99 11.03
N SER A 396 -34.85 -1.71 12.18
CA SER A 396 -33.78 -0.71 12.29
C SER A 396 -32.46 -1.11 11.60
N TYR A 397 -32.26 -2.39 11.27
CA TYR A 397 -31.06 -2.88 10.56
C TYR A 397 -31.02 -2.48 9.07
N VAL A 398 -32.17 -2.10 8.49
CA VAL A 398 -32.23 -1.61 7.11
C VAL A 398 -31.83 -0.13 7.12
N MET A 399 -30.90 0.24 6.23
CA MET A 399 -30.38 1.62 6.14
C MET A 399 -31.04 2.34 4.96
N PRO A 400 -31.40 3.63 5.10
CA PRO A 400 -32.14 4.38 4.07
C PRO A 400 -31.38 4.52 2.74
N HIS A 401 -30.06 4.65 2.81
CA HIS A 401 -29.20 4.85 1.63
C HIS A 401 -28.72 3.54 0.97
N ILE A 402 -28.97 2.37 1.59
CA ILE A 402 -28.61 1.06 1.03
C ILE A 402 -29.84 0.46 0.32
N ARG A 403 -29.70 0.08 -0.96
CA ARG A 403 -30.77 -0.60 -1.73
C ARG A 403 -32.13 0.11 -1.67
N PHE A 404 -32.14 1.43 -1.80
CA PHE A 404 -33.35 2.26 -1.75
C PHE A 404 -34.11 2.19 -0.42
N GLY A 405 -33.43 1.87 0.68
CA GLY A 405 -34.06 1.73 2.00
C GLY A 405 -34.91 0.47 2.14
N ALA A 406 -34.80 -0.49 1.22
CA ALA A 406 -35.67 -1.66 1.16
C ALA A 406 -34.92 -2.97 0.84
N ILE A 407 -35.18 -4.02 1.64
CA ILE A 407 -34.60 -5.35 1.45
C ILE A 407 -35.68 -6.34 1.04
N LEU A 408 -35.47 -6.99 -0.11
CA LEU A 408 -36.31 -8.07 -0.60
C LEU A 408 -35.92 -9.41 0.07
N GLY A 409 -36.79 -9.90 0.95
CA GLY A 409 -36.63 -11.11 1.74
C GLY A 409 -36.74 -12.38 0.90
N MET A 410 -35.65 -13.16 0.88
CA MET A 410 -35.52 -14.46 0.20
C MET A 410 -34.86 -15.47 1.15
N PRO A 411 -35.63 -16.17 2.01
CA PRO A 411 -35.09 -17.07 3.05
C PRO A 411 -34.24 -18.24 2.55
N GLU A 412 -34.62 -18.88 1.45
CA GLU A 412 -33.86 -20.02 0.88
C GLU A 412 -32.48 -19.59 0.31
N GLU A 413 -32.26 -18.29 0.10
CA GLU A 413 -31.04 -17.74 -0.53
C GLU A 413 -30.17 -16.90 0.43
N ASN A 414 -30.65 -16.59 1.64
CA ASN A 414 -29.92 -15.80 2.63
C ASN A 414 -30.33 -16.18 4.06
N GLU A 415 -29.37 -16.64 4.86
CA GLU A 415 -29.62 -17.08 6.24
C GLU A 415 -30.14 -15.97 7.15
N ALA A 416 -29.75 -14.70 6.94
CA ALA A 416 -30.31 -13.58 7.70
C ALA A 416 -31.78 -13.29 7.35
N HIS A 417 -32.17 -13.48 6.08
CA HIS A 417 -33.59 -13.40 5.69
C HIS A 417 -34.39 -14.56 6.29
N LYS A 418 -33.75 -15.72 6.49
CA LYS A 418 -34.35 -16.91 7.10
C LYS A 418 -34.49 -16.78 8.62
N GLU A 419 -33.50 -16.23 9.32
CA GLU A 419 -33.58 -15.90 10.75
C GLU A 419 -34.72 -14.89 11.00
N PHE A 420 -34.78 -13.81 10.22
CA PHE A 420 -35.90 -12.85 10.25
C PHE A 420 -37.26 -13.53 10.01
N ALA A 421 -37.37 -14.35 8.95
CA ALA A 421 -38.62 -15.02 8.63
C ALA A 421 -39.08 -16.00 9.71
N VAL A 422 -38.16 -16.77 10.31
CA VAL A 422 -38.49 -17.68 11.42
C VAL A 422 -38.95 -16.90 12.66
N ASN A 423 -38.24 -15.84 13.04
CA ASN A 423 -38.51 -15.10 14.27
C ASN A 423 -39.81 -14.27 14.18
N HIS A 424 -40.17 -13.81 12.97
CA HIS A 424 -41.41 -13.07 12.72
C HIS A 424 -42.56 -13.93 12.14
N GLY A 425 -42.41 -15.26 12.08
CA GLY A 425 -43.47 -16.19 11.64
C GLY A 425 -43.83 -16.10 10.14
N ILE A 426 -42.94 -15.55 9.32
CA ILE A 426 -43.12 -15.33 7.89
C ILE A 426 -42.83 -16.64 7.12
N PRO A 427 -43.62 -16.99 6.08
CA PRO A 427 -43.31 -18.12 5.19
C PRO A 427 -41.89 -18.07 4.60
N LEU A 428 -41.21 -19.21 4.53
CA LEU A 428 -39.88 -19.31 3.94
C LEU A 428 -39.86 -19.16 2.40
N THR A 429 -41.02 -19.28 1.75
CA THR A 429 -41.20 -19.02 0.32
C THR A 429 -42.48 -18.22 0.06
N GLY A 430 -42.49 -17.39 -0.99
CA GLY A 430 -43.65 -16.60 -1.43
C GLY A 430 -44.80 -17.40 -2.06
N GLY A 431 -45.13 -18.57 -1.52
CA GLY A 431 -46.24 -19.42 -1.98
C GLY A 431 -45.93 -20.30 -3.20
N HIS A 432 -44.68 -20.33 -3.69
CA HIS A 432 -44.27 -21.27 -4.75
C HIS A 432 -43.87 -22.63 -4.14
N ASP A 433 -44.43 -23.72 -4.66
CA ASP A 433 -44.06 -25.08 -4.26
C ASP A 433 -42.61 -25.39 -4.71
N SER A 434 -41.71 -25.52 -3.74
CA SER A 434 -40.29 -25.82 -3.94
C SER A 434 -40.01 -27.31 -4.21
N SER A 435 -41.03 -28.18 -4.11
CA SER A 435 -40.90 -29.63 -4.38
C SER A 435 -40.37 -29.92 -5.80
N ARG A 436 -40.66 -29.05 -6.77
CA ARG A 436 -40.21 -29.17 -8.17
C ARG A 436 -38.75 -28.76 -8.42
N ARG A 437 -38.12 -28.02 -7.51
CA ARG A 437 -36.73 -27.50 -7.68
C ARG A 437 -35.66 -28.23 -6.85
N ARG A 438 -36.01 -29.26 -6.06
CA ARG A 438 -35.06 -30.06 -5.25
C ARG A 438 -34.12 -30.97 -6.07
N ARG A 439 -33.29 -30.37 -6.92
CA ARG A 439 -32.00 -30.91 -7.37
C ARG A 439 -30.93 -29.82 -7.24
N ARG A 440 -30.25 -29.78 -6.08
CA ARG A 440 -28.99 -29.06 -5.94
C ARG A 440 -28.04 -29.49 -7.07
N PRO A 441 -27.51 -28.59 -7.92
CA PRO A 441 -26.47 -28.94 -8.88
C PRO A 441 -25.15 -29.11 -8.13
N SER A 442 -24.92 -30.30 -7.57
CA SER A 442 -23.58 -30.68 -7.14
C SER A 442 -22.70 -30.92 -8.37
N ARG A 443 -21.56 -30.21 -8.39
CA ARG A 443 -20.48 -30.24 -9.39
C ARG A 443 -20.82 -29.70 -10.79
N ARG A 444 -19.81 -29.01 -11.34
CA ARG A 444 -19.68 -28.63 -12.76
C ARG A 444 -20.11 -29.77 -13.69
N ARG A 445 -21.14 -29.51 -14.51
CA ARG A 445 -21.27 -30.12 -15.84
C ARG A 445 -21.39 -28.98 -16.86
N GLN A 446 -20.44 -28.94 -17.79
CA GLN A 446 -20.59 -28.16 -19.02
C GLN A 446 -21.61 -28.87 -19.91
N GLY A 447 -22.48 -28.10 -20.56
CA GLY A 447 -23.35 -28.57 -21.65
C GLY A 447 -24.85 -28.64 -21.31
N GLY A 448 -25.63 -27.79 -21.98
CA GLY A 448 -27.06 -28.02 -22.24
C GLY A 448 -28.08 -27.40 -21.26
N GLU A 449 -29.13 -26.81 -21.85
CA GLU A 449 -30.50 -26.73 -21.30
C GLU A 449 -30.79 -25.85 -20.07
N GLY A 450 -29.84 -25.06 -19.56
CA GLY A 450 -30.07 -24.11 -18.46
C GLY A 450 -30.41 -22.66 -18.83
N SER A 451 -30.55 -22.31 -20.12
CA SER A 451 -30.55 -20.91 -20.59
C SER A 451 -31.86 -20.36 -21.13
N ALA A 452 -32.83 -21.20 -21.50
CA ALA A 452 -34.08 -20.76 -22.14
C ALA A 452 -35.04 -20.06 -21.17
N GLU A 453 -35.37 -20.69 -20.03
CA GLU A 453 -36.27 -20.10 -19.02
C GLU A 453 -35.69 -18.83 -18.38
N LYS A 454 -34.37 -18.76 -18.19
CA LYS A 454 -33.69 -17.60 -17.62
C LYS A 454 -33.90 -16.33 -18.45
N LYS A 455 -33.79 -16.45 -19.78
CA LYS A 455 -34.12 -15.35 -20.70
C LYS A 455 -35.62 -15.03 -20.71
N GLY A 456 -36.48 -16.01 -20.44
CA GLY A 456 -37.93 -15.84 -20.40
C GLY A 456 -38.42 -14.95 -19.25
N LEU A 457 -38.00 -15.23 -18.00
CA LEU A 457 -38.42 -14.40 -16.87
C LEU A 457 -37.81 -12.99 -16.94
N GLN A 458 -36.51 -12.88 -17.18
CA GLN A 458 -35.83 -11.59 -17.28
C GLN A 458 -36.43 -10.73 -18.41
N GLY A 459 -36.53 -11.26 -19.63
CA GLY A 459 -37.10 -10.53 -20.77
C GLY A 459 -38.59 -10.17 -20.59
N SER A 460 -39.36 -10.97 -19.85
CA SER A 460 -40.76 -10.67 -19.49
C SER A 460 -40.87 -9.51 -18.49
N LEU A 461 -39.95 -9.42 -17.52
CA LEU A 461 -39.90 -8.30 -16.57
C LEU A 461 -39.38 -7.02 -17.23
N GLU A 462 -38.34 -7.13 -18.07
CA GLU A 462 -37.81 -6.05 -18.89
C GLU A 462 -38.89 -5.48 -19.84
N SER A 463 -39.67 -6.34 -20.51
CA SER A 463 -40.76 -5.89 -21.40
C SER A 463 -41.93 -5.22 -20.67
N ARG A 464 -42.02 -5.37 -19.34
CA ARG A 464 -43.02 -4.70 -18.49
C ARG A 464 -42.50 -3.39 -17.90
N GLY A 465 -41.22 -3.05 -18.10
CA GLY A 465 -40.61 -1.84 -17.53
C GLY A 465 -40.42 -1.88 -16.01
N VAL A 466 -40.41 -3.07 -15.39
CA VAL A 466 -40.28 -3.22 -13.91
C VAL A 466 -38.87 -3.57 -13.44
N THR A 467 -37.89 -3.58 -14.34
CA THR A 467 -36.48 -3.92 -14.08
C THR A 467 -35.54 -2.92 -14.71
N GLU A 468 -34.55 -2.48 -13.95
CA GLU A 468 -33.44 -1.63 -14.41
C GLU A 468 -32.09 -2.23 -13.94
N PRO A 469 -31.06 -2.36 -14.80
CA PRO A 469 -29.73 -2.78 -14.36
C PRO A 469 -29.17 -1.80 -13.32
N HIS A 470 -28.70 -2.30 -12.18
CA HIS A 470 -28.26 -1.44 -11.07
C HIS A 470 -27.02 -1.98 -10.37
N ILE A 471 -26.20 -1.07 -9.84
CA ILE A 471 -25.00 -1.37 -9.06
C ILE A 471 -25.16 -0.77 -7.67
N ASP A 472 -25.37 -1.64 -6.67
CA ASP A 472 -25.47 -1.33 -5.25
C ASP A 472 -24.06 -1.28 -4.63
N TYR A 473 -23.82 -0.36 -3.70
CA TYR A 473 -22.55 -0.22 -2.98
C TYR A 473 -22.77 -0.42 -1.49
N LYS A 474 -21.73 -0.91 -0.80
CA LYS A 474 -21.69 -0.99 0.66
C LYS A 474 -20.94 0.20 1.28
N LEU A 475 -20.37 1.07 0.43
CA LEU A 475 -19.72 2.30 0.85
C LEU A 475 -20.77 3.27 1.40
N HIS A 476 -20.42 3.99 2.45
CA HIS A 476 -21.20 5.07 3.03
C HIS A 476 -20.44 6.38 2.84
N ASP A 477 -21.14 7.50 2.93
CA ASP A 477 -20.51 8.81 2.85
C ASP A 477 -19.64 9.10 4.07
N TRP A 478 -18.61 9.91 3.87
CA TRP A 478 -17.58 10.14 4.85
C TRP A 478 -18.04 11.21 5.85
N VAL A 479 -18.37 10.80 7.07
CA VAL A 479 -18.60 11.71 8.21
C VAL A 479 -17.37 12.60 8.42
N PHE A 480 -17.55 13.89 8.15
CA PHE A 480 -16.50 14.86 7.86
C PHE A 480 -16.31 15.92 8.96
N ASP A 481 -17.08 15.86 10.04
CA ASP A 481 -17.00 16.76 11.19
C ASP A 481 -16.70 16.03 12.50
N ARG A 482 -16.14 16.77 13.45
CA ARG A 482 -15.69 16.27 14.75
C ARG A 482 -15.86 17.39 15.79
N GLN A 483 -16.53 17.05 16.89
CA GLN A 483 -16.75 17.93 18.03
C GLN A 483 -15.49 17.96 18.92
N ARG A 484 -14.40 18.51 18.39
CA ARG A 484 -13.07 18.56 19.01
C ARG A 484 -12.38 19.88 18.71
N PHE A 485 -11.42 20.24 19.57
CA PHE A 485 -10.66 21.48 19.46
C PHE A 485 -9.56 21.38 18.40
N TRP A 486 -8.76 20.31 18.45
CA TRP A 486 -7.54 20.16 17.67
C TRP A 486 -7.80 19.48 16.33
N GLY A 487 -8.43 20.23 15.42
CA GLY A 487 -8.63 19.85 14.03
C GLY A 487 -8.72 21.06 13.11
N VAL A 488 -8.78 20.84 11.80
CA VAL A 488 -8.96 21.94 10.83
C VAL A 488 -10.38 22.52 11.00
N PRO A 489 -10.56 23.83 11.28
CA PRO A 489 -11.90 24.41 11.37
C PRO A 489 -12.65 24.30 10.04
N ILE A 490 -13.93 23.93 10.08
CA ILE A 490 -14.78 23.93 8.88
C ILE A 490 -15.03 25.40 8.43
N PRO A 491 -14.72 25.78 7.17
CA PRO A 491 -14.77 27.16 6.70
C PRO A 491 -16.21 27.59 6.31
N VAL A 492 -17.15 27.47 7.24
CA VAL A 492 -18.57 27.81 7.07
C VAL A 492 -19.05 28.73 8.20
N ILE A 493 -19.98 29.62 7.87
CA ILE A 493 -20.65 30.56 8.77
C ILE A 493 -22.16 30.33 8.67
N GLU A 494 -22.77 29.95 9.79
CA GLU A 494 -24.21 29.78 9.95
C GLU A 494 -24.89 31.13 10.19
N CYS A 495 -25.68 31.57 9.22
CA CYS A 495 -26.43 32.83 9.26
C CYS A 495 -27.94 32.56 9.29
N VAL A 496 -28.66 33.21 10.21
CA VAL A 496 -30.13 33.07 10.34
C VAL A 496 -30.86 33.49 9.05
N ASP A 497 -30.32 34.48 8.32
CA ASP A 497 -30.95 35.02 7.11
C ASP A 497 -30.51 34.31 5.82
N CYS A 498 -29.33 33.69 5.80
CA CYS A 498 -28.71 33.13 4.59
C CYS A 498 -28.47 31.61 4.63
N GLY A 499 -28.68 30.96 5.77
CA GLY A 499 -28.27 29.57 6.01
C GLY A 499 -26.74 29.46 6.16
N SER A 500 -26.23 28.28 5.81
CA SER A 500 -24.80 27.96 5.85
C SER A 500 -24.06 28.62 4.68
N VAL A 501 -23.20 29.60 5.00
CA VAL A 501 -22.46 30.41 4.02
C VAL A 501 -20.97 30.05 4.07
N PRO A 502 -20.31 29.74 2.95
CA PRO A 502 -18.86 29.50 2.94
C PRO A 502 -18.08 30.76 3.29
N VAL A 503 -16.98 30.59 4.03
CA VAL A 503 -15.99 31.65 4.23
C VAL A 503 -15.31 31.97 2.88
N PRO A 504 -15.16 33.25 2.49
CA PRO A 504 -14.47 33.61 1.25
C PRO A 504 -13.05 33.05 1.19
N GLU A 505 -12.62 32.56 0.03
CA GLU A 505 -11.29 31.94 -0.15
C GLU A 505 -10.14 32.89 0.23
N ALA A 506 -10.32 34.19 0.00
CA ALA A 506 -9.34 35.23 0.38
C ALA A 506 -9.18 35.42 1.90
N ASP A 507 -10.16 34.99 2.69
CA ASP A 507 -10.15 35.07 4.16
C ASP A 507 -9.59 33.77 4.80
N LEU A 508 -9.16 32.78 4.00
CA LEU A 508 -8.53 31.56 4.49
C LEU A 508 -7.04 31.79 4.86
N PRO A 509 -6.53 31.14 5.92
CA PRO A 509 -7.21 30.14 6.75
C PRO A 509 -8.07 30.73 7.88
N VAL A 510 -9.20 30.06 8.17
CA VAL A 510 -9.88 30.19 9.47
C VAL A 510 -9.00 29.49 10.51
N ARG A 511 -8.36 30.27 11.38
CA ARG A 511 -7.42 29.76 12.38
C ARG A 511 -8.13 29.29 13.64
N LEU A 512 -7.62 28.25 14.30
CA LEU A 512 -8.05 27.91 15.67
C LEU A 512 -7.73 29.07 16.64
N PRO A 513 -8.53 29.26 17.71
CA PRO A 513 -8.15 30.13 18.82
C PRO A 513 -6.92 29.59 19.55
N GLU A 514 -6.16 30.48 20.19
CA GLU A 514 -4.96 30.11 20.97
C GLU A 514 -5.36 29.78 22.42
N VAL A 515 -4.77 28.71 22.97
CA VAL A 515 -5.01 28.22 24.34
C VAL A 515 -3.70 27.75 24.96
N ASP A 516 -3.50 28.03 26.25
CA ASP A 516 -2.36 27.50 27.02
C ASP A 516 -2.57 26.03 27.40
N GLN A 517 -3.81 25.64 27.71
CA GLN A 517 -4.21 24.29 28.13
C GLN A 517 -5.64 23.99 27.63
N LEU A 518 -5.95 22.71 27.43
CA LEU A 518 -7.33 22.27 27.19
C LEU A 518 -8.06 22.10 28.53
N GLU A 519 -9.27 22.66 28.64
CA GLU A 519 -10.18 22.36 29.75
C GLU A 519 -10.81 20.97 29.59
N ASP A 520 -11.08 20.30 30.71
CA ASP A 520 -11.99 19.14 30.73
C ASP A 520 -13.43 19.63 30.46
N LEU A 521 -14.09 19.03 29.47
CA LEU A 521 -15.47 19.33 29.11
C LEU A 521 -16.39 18.16 29.49
N PRO A 522 -17.67 18.45 29.83
CA PRO A 522 -18.72 17.44 29.82
C PRO A 522 -18.80 16.73 28.46
N GLU A 523 -19.08 15.43 28.50
CA GLU A 523 -19.27 14.62 27.30
C GLU A 523 -20.44 15.16 26.46
N GLY A 524 -20.18 15.50 25.20
CA GLY A 524 -21.15 16.08 24.27
C GLY A 524 -21.06 17.61 24.07
N GLU A 525 -20.28 18.35 24.87
CA GLU A 525 -20.01 19.78 24.59
C GLU A 525 -18.91 19.94 23.52
N ASN A 526 -19.15 20.75 22.48
CA ASN A 526 -18.12 21.07 21.49
C ASN A 526 -17.14 22.13 22.06
N PRO A 527 -15.81 21.87 22.10
CA PRO A 527 -14.84 22.80 22.67
C PRO A 527 -14.83 24.21 22.09
N LEU A 528 -15.13 24.37 20.80
CA LEU A 528 -15.01 25.67 20.13
C LEU A 528 -16.17 26.63 20.46
N GLU A 529 -17.30 26.13 20.97
CA GLU A 529 -18.46 26.97 21.36
C GLU A 529 -18.15 27.97 22.47
N LYS A 530 -17.19 27.65 23.36
CA LYS A 530 -16.78 28.52 24.47
C LYS A 530 -16.08 29.80 24.00
N PHE A 531 -15.50 29.80 22.79
CA PHE A 531 -14.69 30.91 22.27
C PHE A 531 -15.58 31.93 21.54
N THR A 532 -16.48 32.61 22.27
CA THR A 532 -17.48 33.52 21.67
C THR A 532 -16.86 34.59 20.76
N ASP A 533 -15.70 35.17 21.13
CA ASP A 533 -14.97 36.15 20.30
C ASP A 533 -14.46 35.58 18.96
N TRP A 534 -14.36 34.25 18.85
CA TRP A 534 -13.99 33.54 17.62
C TRP A 534 -15.23 33.06 16.83
N VAL A 535 -16.26 32.58 17.56
CA VAL A 535 -17.51 32.05 17.01
C VAL A 535 -18.38 33.16 16.41
N ASP A 536 -18.60 34.25 17.13
CA ASP A 536 -19.54 35.30 16.74
C ASP A 536 -18.91 36.23 15.68
N VAL A 537 -19.50 36.23 14.48
CA VAL A 537 -18.96 36.93 13.30
C VAL A 537 -20.06 37.62 12.49
N ALA A 538 -19.68 38.49 11.56
CA ALA A 538 -20.62 38.99 10.55
C ALA A 538 -20.73 37.97 9.40
N CYS A 539 -21.94 37.73 8.90
CA CYS A 539 -22.18 36.95 7.69
C CYS A 539 -21.52 37.64 6.48
N PRO A 540 -20.67 36.95 5.70
CA PRO A 540 -20.00 37.57 4.54
C PRO A 540 -20.98 37.89 3.39
N SER A 541 -22.17 37.28 3.36
CA SER A 541 -23.20 37.54 2.33
C SER A 541 -24.09 38.76 2.62
N CYS A 542 -24.48 38.99 3.87
CA CYS A 542 -25.48 40.01 4.24
C CYS A 542 -25.05 40.97 5.36
N GLY A 543 -23.94 40.69 6.05
CA GLY A 543 -23.41 41.51 7.15
C GLY A 543 -24.15 41.41 8.49
N THR A 544 -25.20 40.58 8.62
CA THR A 544 -25.88 40.36 9.91
C THR A 544 -25.05 39.47 10.83
N ALA A 545 -25.38 39.47 12.14
CA ALA A 545 -24.69 38.63 13.11
C ALA A 545 -24.95 37.14 12.81
N ALA A 546 -23.88 36.37 12.79
CA ALA A 546 -23.84 34.97 12.41
C ALA A 546 -22.78 34.23 13.27
N LYS A 547 -22.73 32.91 13.16
CA LYS A 547 -21.76 32.08 13.90
C LYS A 547 -20.89 31.27 12.97
N ARG A 548 -19.60 31.12 13.28
CA ARG A 548 -18.77 30.11 12.62
C ARG A 548 -19.30 28.71 12.94
N SER A 549 -19.11 27.77 12.01
CA SER A 549 -19.14 26.36 12.36
C SER A 549 -18.09 26.09 13.45
N VAL A 550 -18.50 25.37 14.49
CA VAL A 550 -17.66 25.00 15.64
C VAL A 550 -17.06 23.60 15.49
N ASP A 551 -17.37 22.89 14.41
CA ASP A 551 -16.82 21.57 14.16
C ASP A 551 -15.48 21.62 13.40
N THR A 552 -14.67 20.58 13.61
CA THR A 552 -13.40 20.41 12.91
C THR A 552 -13.41 19.20 11.97
N MET A 553 -12.59 19.25 10.92
CA MET A 553 -12.47 18.18 9.93
C MET A 553 -11.83 16.90 10.52
N PRO A 554 -11.91 15.74 9.84
CA PRO A 554 -11.41 14.48 10.38
C PRO A 554 -9.89 14.42 10.35
N ASP A 555 -9.31 13.69 11.32
CA ASP A 555 -7.87 13.55 11.54
C ASP A 555 -7.02 13.34 10.27
N TRP A 556 -7.50 12.55 9.31
CA TRP A 556 -6.74 12.21 8.10
C TRP A 556 -6.83 13.23 6.95
N ILE A 557 -7.58 14.33 7.07
CA ILE A 557 -7.77 15.23 5.91
C ILE A 557 -6.45 15.81 5.42
N GLY A 558 -5.54 16.18 6.33
CA GLY A 558 -4.22 16.71 5.99
C GLY A 558 -3.34 15.68 5.28
N SER A 559 -3.27 14.44 5.76
CA SER A 559 -2.49 13.37 5.12
C SER A 559 -3.07 12.90 3.77
N CYS A 560 -4.37 13.10 3.51
CA CYS A 560 -4.99 12.74 2.23
C CYS A 560 -4.44 13.52 1.02
N TRP A 561 -4.00 14.77 1.19
CA TRP A 561 -3.44 15.60 0.12
C TRP A 561 -2.03 16.13 0.40
N GLY A 562 -1.58 16.17 1.66
CA GLY A 562 -0.32 16.81 2.08
C GLY A 562 0.94 16.25 1.39
N HIS A 563 0.91 14.98 0.94
CA HIS A 563 2.00 14.43 0.12
C HIS A 563 2.20 15.18 -1.21
N LEU A 564 1.17 15.83 -1.75
CA LEU A 564 1.29 16.74 -2.90
C LEU A 564 1.91 18.08 -2.50
N ARG A 565 1.57 18.60 -1.30
CA ARG A 565 2.12 19.84 -0.74
C ARG A 565 3.62 19.75 -0.47
N CYS A 566 4.09 18.59 -0.01
CA CYS A 566 5.52 18.29 0.09
C CYS A 566 6.30 18.50 -1.22
N LEU A 567 5.66 18.53 -2.39
CA LEU A 567 6.36 18.84 -3.64
C LEU A 567 6.79 20.31 -3.73
N ASP A 568 6.07 21.22 -3.08
CA ASP A 568 6.26 22.67 -3.17
C ASP A 568 5.68 23.44 -1.94
N PRO A 569 6.19 23.24 -0.71
CA PRO A 569 5.55 23.76 0.52
C PRO A 569 5.46 25.28 0.61
N GLY A 570 6.28 26.01 -0.14
CA GLY A 570 6.29 27.48 -0.19
C GLY A 570 5.39 28.09 -1.25
N PHE A 571 4.66 27.29 -2.04
CA PHE A 571 3.82 27.81 -3.12
C PHE A 571 2.49 28.38 -2.57
N GLU A 572 2.17 29.64 -2.84
CA GLU A 572 1.01 30.31 -2.23
C GLU A 572 -0.28 30.20 -3.07
N ASP A 573 -0.16 30.04 -4.39
CA ASP A 573 -1.30 30.09 -5.33
C ASP A 573 -2.08 28.76 -5.44
N ALA A 574 -1.48 27.62 -5.03
CA ALA A 574 -2.12 26.30 -5.05
C ALA A 574 -1.44 25.33 -4.06
N ILE A 575 -2.00 24.12 -3.91
CA ILE A 575 -1.41 23.01 -3.14
C ILE A 575 0.07 22.79 -3.51
N ALA A 576 0.41 22.80 -4.80
CA ALA A 576 1.78 22.82 -5.30
C ALA A 576 1.79 23.36 -6.74
N SER A 577 2.95 23.80 -7.25
CA SER A 577 3.04 24.25 -8.64
C SER A 577 2.77 23.13 -9.65
N SER A 578 2.19 23.51 -10.79
CA SER A 578 1.81 22.55 -11.84
C SER A 578 3.00 21.83 -12.48
N GLU A 579 4.20 22.44 -12.52
CA GLU A 579 5.42 21.75 -12.96
C GLU A 579 5.74 20.59 -12.00
N HIS A 580 5.77 20.85 -10.69
CA HIS A 580 6.09 19.84 -9.70
C HIS A 580 5.07 18.70 -9.68
N LEU A 581 3.77 19.02 -9.75
CA LEU A 581 2.70 18.03 -9.85
C LEU A 581 2.86 17.14 -11.10
N GLN A 582 3.10 17.72 -12.29
CA GLN A 582 3.31 16.95 -13.53
C GLN A 582 4.57 16.08 -13.51
N ARG A 583 5.61 16.50 -12.80
CA ARG A 583 6.94 15.88 -12.81
C ARG A 583 7.13 14.77 -11.77
N TRP A 584 6.43 14.86 -10.64
CA TRP A 584 6.62 13.93 -9.51
C TRP A 584 5.41 13.01 -9.25
N THR A 585 4.20 13.33 -9.73
CA THR A 585 3.03 12.47 -9.51
C THR A 585 2.87 11.36 -10.58
N PRO A 586 2.33 10.18 -10.22
CA PRO A 586 1.99 9.75 -8.86
C PRO A 586 3.25 9.31 -8.10
N ALA A 587 3.22 9.29 -6.77
CA ALA A 587 4.37 8.84 -5.99
C ALA A 587 4.75 7.40 -6.38
N ASN A 588 6.05 7.14 -6.52
CA ASN A 588 6.54 5.86 -7.02
C ASN A 588 6.44 4.74 -5.97
N LEU A 589 6.55 5.09 -4.69
CA LEU A 589 6.43 4.18 -3.55
C LEU A 589 5.85 4.94 -2.35
N CYS A 590 4.81 4.39 -1.73
CA CYS A 590 4.37 4.75 -0.38
C CYS A 590 4.61 3.55 0.56
N VAL A 591 5.19 3.80 1.74
CA VAL A 591 5.39 2.82 2.82
C VAL A 591 4.49 3.17 3.99
N GLY A 592 3.63 2.24 4.43
CA GLY A 592 2.67 2.50 5.51
C GLY A 592 1.92 1.26 5.94
N GLY A 593 1.53 1.15 7.22
CA GLY A 593 0.99 -0.09 7.77
C GLY A 593 -0.41 -0.45 7.23
N ILE A 594 -0.78 -1.72 7.37
CA ILE A 594 -2.01 -2.27 6.76
C ILE A 594 -3.29 -1.79 7.45
N GLU A 595 -3.23 -1.29 8.70
CA GLU A 595 -4.36 -0.68 9.39
C GLU A 595 -5.01 0.49 8.64
N HIS A 596 -4.26 1.19 7.78
CA HIS A 596 -4.78 2.30 6.99
C HIS A 596 -5.54 1.86 5.72
N ALA A 597 -5.67 0.55 5.45
CA ALA A 597 -6.20 0.02 4.19
C ALA A 597 -7.62 0.50 3.83
N GLU A 598 -8.53 0.54 4.81
CA GLU A 598 -9.96 0.79 4.59
C GLU A 598 -10.37 2.25 4.84
N LEU A 599 -9.55 3.00 5.59
CA LEU A 599 -9.81 4.39 5.98
C LEU A 599 -8.89 5.36 5.20
N HIS A 600 -7.77 5.79 5.80
CA HIS A 600 -6.82 6.73 5.17
C HIS A 600 -6.46 6.39 3.71
N LEU A 601 -6.13 5.13 3.37
CA LEU A 601 -5.82 4.75 1.97
C LEU A 601 -7.04 4.74 1.04
N MET A 602 -8.27 4.78 1.55
CA MET A 602 -9.46 5.03 0.74
C MET A 602 -9.64 6.54 0.51
N TYR A 603 -9.54 7.33 1.58
CA TYR A 603 -9.70 8.78 1.54
C TYR A 603 -8.63 9.48 0.69
N VAL A 604 -7.36 9.08 0.77
CA VAL A 604 -6.29 9.59 -0.12
C VAL A 604 -6.62 9.33 -1.59
N ARG A 605 -7.18 8.15 -1.91
CA ARG A 605 -7.57 7.82 -3.29
C ARG A 605 -8.75 8.68 -3.74
N PHE A 606 -9.77 8.83 -2.89
CA PHE A 606 -10.91 9.71 -3.19
C PHE A 606 -10.47 11.15 -3.46
N ILE A 607 -9.67 11.75 -2.55
CA ILE A 607 -9.14 13.11 -2.73
C ILE A 607 -8.25 13.21 -3.97
N SER A 608 -7.45 12.18 -4.28
CA SER A 608 -6.63 12.14 -5.51
C SER A 608 -7.46 12.04 -6.80
N HIS A 609 -8.62 11.35 -6.79
CA HIS A 609 -9.56 11.36 -7.91
C HIS A 609 -10.25 12.73 -8.03
N PHE A 610 -10.77 13.28 -6.93
CA PHE A 610 -11.41 14.61 -6.91
C PHE A 610 -10.47 15.73 -7.40
N LEU A 611 -9.22 15.77 -6.91
CA LEU A 611 -8.21 16.73 -7.38
C LEU A 611 -7.80 16.51 -8.85
N ALA A 612 -8.00 15.32 -9.41
CA ALA A 612 -7.78 15.06 -10.83
C ALA A 612 -8.95 15.59 -11.70
N ASP A 613 -10.18 15.49 -11.21
CA ASP A 613 -11.37 16.04 -11.88
C ASP A 613 -11.35 17.58 -11.88
N LEU A 614 -10.84 18.19 -10.80
CA LEU A 614 -10.48 19.62 -10.74
C LEU A 614 -9.24 19.99 -11.60
N LYS A 615 -8.55 19.01 -12.19
CA LYS A 615 -7.34 19.17 -13.01
C LYS A 615 -6.12 19.74 -12.26
N VAL A 616 -6.11 19.64 -10.92
CA VAL A 616 -4.96 20.00 -10.07
C VAL A 616 -3.85 18.97 -10.26
N THR A 617 -4.17 17.68 -10.11
CA THR A 617 -3.23 16.58 -10.38
C THR A 617 -3.51 15.97 -11.77
N PRO A 618 -2.49 15.63 -12.57
CA PRO A 618 -2.66 14.93 -13.84
C PRO A 618 -2.91 13.41 -13.65
N ARG A 619 -3.12 12.94 -12.42
CA ARG A 619 -3.19 11.52 -12.03
C ARG A 619 -4.27 11.30 -10.97
N GLN A 620 -5.20 10.38 -11.25
CA GLN A 620 -6.29 10.00 -10.33
C GLN A 620 -5.81 9.16 -9.13
N GLU A 621 -4.81 8.29 -9.30
CA GLU A 621 -4.31 7.44 -8.22
C GLU A 621 -3.03 8.02 -7.58
N PRO A 622 -2.94 8.10 -6.24
CA PRO A 622 -1.87 8.84 -5.55
C PRO A 622 -0.52 8.10 -5.58
N TYR A 623 -0.56 6.76 -5.44
CA TYR A 623 0.63 5.92 -5.22
C TYR A 623 0.70 4.79 -6.25
N ARG A 624 1.76 4.78 -7.08
CA ARG A 624 2.00 3.71 -8.07
C ARG A 624 2.23 2.35 -7.42
N ARG A 625 2.92 2.32 -6.27
CA ARG A 625 3.18 1.14 -5.45
C ARG A 625 2.97 1.48 -3.99
N LEU A 626 2.28 0.59 -3.29
CA LEU A 626 2.17 0.60 -1.83
C LEU A 626 3.00 -0.58 -1.28
N PHE A 627 3.71 -0.34 -0.19
CA PHE A 627 4.36 -1.37 0.61
C PHE A 627 3.81 -1.30 2.03
N ASN A 628 3.20 -2.40 2.50
CA ASN A 628 2.70 -2.47 3.86
C ASN A 628 3.72 -3.17 4.75
N GLN A 629 4.34 -2.44 5.69
CA GLN A 629 5.25 -3.02 6.67
C GLN A 629 4.50 -3.81 7.76
N GLY A 630 5.13 -4.87 8.24
CA GLY A 630 4.68 -5.66 9.38
C GLY A 630 5.09 -5.02 10.69
N ARG A 631 4.15 -4.95 11.64
CA ARG A 631 4.39 -4.46 13.01
C ARG A 631 5.42 -5.32 13.75
N ILE A 632 6.25 -4.66 14.55
CA ILE A 632 7.08 -5.28 15.59
C ILE A 632 6.26 -5.33 16.89
N ARG A 633 6.27 -6.48 17.58
CA ARG A 633 5.71 -6.67 18.92
C ARG A 633 6.82 -6.66 19.97
N SER A 634 6.54 -6.19 21.18
CA SER A 634 7.36 -6.54 22.35
C SER A 634 7.26 -8.04 22.63
N GLN A 635 8.23 -8.60 23.35
CA GLN A 635 8.04 -9.88 24.02
C GLN A 635 7.04 -9.71 25.18
N GLU A 636 6.31 -10.75 25.53
CA GLU A 636 5.49 -10.79 26.74
C GLU A 636 6.42 -10.87 27.97
N ASN A 637 6.05 -10.22 29.07
CA ASN A 637 6.81 -10.33 30.32
C ASN A 637 6.67 -11.76 30.88
N GLU A 638 7.72 -12.26 31.56
CA GLU A 638 7.74 -13.63 32.12
C GLU A 638 6.58 -13.92 33.12
N ASP A 639 5.99 -12.88 33.70
CA ASP A 639 4.87 -12.96 34.64
C ASP A 639 3.48 -13.22 33.99
N GLY A 640 3.39 -13.17 32.65
CA GLY A 640 2.14 -13.52 31.94
C GLY A 640 0.97 -12.55 32.13
N GLU A 641 1.22 -11.34 32.63
CA GLU A 641 0.21 -10.27 32.61
C GLU A 641 -0.06 -9.86 31.15
N GLU A 642 -1.30 -10.09 30.69
CA GLU A 642 -1.76 -9.57 29.41
C GLU A 642 -1.57 -8.05 29.40
N ALA A 643 -0.75 -7.55 28.47
CA ALA A 643 -0.69 -6.12 28.19
C ALA A 643 -2.10 -5.61 27.89
N ASP A 644 -2.52 -4.57 28.62
CA ASP A 644 -3.87 -3.99 28.64
C ASP A 644 -4.62 -4.07 27.31
N HIS A 645 -5.87 -4.53 27.37
CA HIS A 645 -6.71 -5.17 26.32
C HIS A 645 -6.94 -4.37 25.01
N SER A 646 -6.29 -3.23 24.83
CA SER A 646 -5.96 -2.74 23.50
C SER A 646 -5.22 -3.83 22.70
N ARG A 647 -5.53 -3.99 21.41
CA ARG A 647 -4.80 -4.90 20.50
C ARG A 647 -3.42 -4.33 20.08
N ARG A 648 -2.75 -3.64 21.02
CA ARG A 648 -1.59 -2.76 20.87
C ARG A 648 -0.71 -2.87 22.13
N GLY A 649 -0.14 -4.07 22.38
CA GLY A 649 0.87 -4.26 23.44
C GLY A 649 2.03 -3.24 23.35
N PRO A 650 2.80 -3.06 24.44
CA PRO A 650 3.63 -1.88 24.66
C PRO A 650 4.55 -1.57 23.47
N ARG A 651 4.54 -0.29 23.05
CA ARG A 651 5.35 0.18 21.92
C ARG A 651 6.81 0.30 22.36
N VAL A 652 7.69 -0.46 21.71
CA VAL A 652 9.14 -0.32 21.88
C VAL A 652 9.58 1.00 21.23
N ILE A 653 10.04 1.95 22.05
CA ILE A 653 10.45 3.30 21.66
C ILE A 653 11.92 3.33 21.21
N ALA A 654 12.23 4.10 20.16
CA ALA A 654 13.54 4.05 19.51
C ALA A 654 14.66 4.82 20.22
N SER A 655 14.34 5.81 21.07
CA SER A 655 15.32 6.71 21.71
C SER A 655 16.42 5.96 22.46
N GLU A 656 16.06 5.02 23.34
CA GLU A 656 17.03 4.25 24.14
C GLU A 656 18.02 3.51 23.23
N TYR A 657 17.53 2.83 22.20
CA TYR A 657 18.35 2.02 21.31
C TYR A 657 19.25 2.87 20.40
N LEU A 658 18.77 4.05 19.97
CA LEU A 658 19.56 5.05 19.25
C LEU A 658 20.69 5.64 20.10
N GLU A 659 20.53 5.69 21.42
CA GLU A 659 21.57 6.16 22.37
C GLU A 659 22.57 5.06 22.70
N ARG A 660 22.07 3.86 22.96
CA ARG A 660 22.85 2.75 23.53
C ARG A 660 23.62 1.93 22.50
N TYR A 661 23.09 1.76 21.30
CA TYR A 661 23.70 0.90 20.26
C TYR A 661 24.02 1.65 18.96
N GLY A 662 23.51 2.88 18.80
CA GLY A 662 23.71 3.70 17.61
C GLY A 662 22.84 3.29 16.42
N ALA A 663 22.73 4.20 15.46
CA ALA A 663 21.78 4.08 14.35
C ALA A 663 21.99 2.86 13.46
N ASP A 664 23.23 2.56 13.06
CA ASP A 664 23.49 1.48 12.10
C ASP A 664 23.17 0.09 12.68
N ALA A 665 23.40 -0.11 13.98
CA ALA A 665 23.04 -1.37 14.66
C ALA A 665 21.52 -1.54 14.69
N LEU A 666 20.79 -0.47 15.05
CA LEU A 666 19.32 -0.46 15.02
C LEU A 666 18.77 -0.69 13.62
N ARG A 667 19.29 0.03 12.61
CA ARG A 667 18.90 -0.11 11.19
C ARG A 667 19.10 -1.55 10.71
N LEU A 668 20.29 -2.13 10.93
CA LEU A 668 20.55 -3.51 10.51
C LEU A 668 19.63 -4.50 11.22
N HIS A 669 19.37 -4.34 12.51
CA HIS A 669 18.43 -5.21 13.23
C HIS A 669 17.02 -5.15 12.62
N LEU A 670 16.44 -3.95 12.49
CA LEU A 670 15.11 -3.73 11.91
C LEU A 670 14.95 -4.34 10.50
N LEU A 671 16.03 -4.32 9.71
CA LEU A 671 16.10 -4.87 8.35
C LEU A 671 16.42 -6.37 8.32
N PHE A 672 16.94 -6.95 9.40
CA PHE A 672 17.38 -8.35 9.48
C PHE A 672 16.37 -9.29 10.15
N MET A 673 15.55 -8.79 11.10
CA MET A 673 14.50 -9.53 11.85
C MET A 673 13.50 -10.34 11.00
N GLY A 674 13.50 -10.13 9.68
CA GLY A 674 12.63 -10.82 8.74
C GLY A 674 12.29 -9.92 7.56
N PRO A 675 11.49 -10.41 6.61
CA PRO A 675 11.00 -9.60 5.51
C PRO A 675 10.18 -8.41 6.07
N PRO A 676 10.36 -7.16 5.59
CA PRO A 676 9.77 -5.98 6.24
C PRO A 676 8.25 -5.93 6.21
N GLN A 677 7.59 -6.70 5.32
CA GLN A 677 6.13 -6.83 5.26
C GLN A 677 5.54 -7.79 6.31
N ASP A 678 6.36 -8.69 6.86
CA ASP A 678 5.93 -9.72 7.80
C ASP A 678 6.02 -9.19 9.24
N HIS A 679 5.10 -9.60 10.12
CA HIS A 679 5.18 -9.28 11.55
C HIS A 679 6.46 -9.87 12.15
N ALA A 680 7.03 -9.18 13.15
CA ALA A 680 8.24 -9.61 13.85
C ALA A 680 8.11 -9.36 15.36
N GLU A 681 8.93 -10.05 16.14
CA GLU A 681 9.08 -9.85 17.58
C GLU A 681 10.40 -9.13 17.85
N TRP A 682 10.38 -8.18 18.79
CA TRP A 682 11.56 -7.43 19.18
C TRP A 682 12.57 -8.32 19.91
N SER A 683 13.88 -8.13 19.64
CA SER A 683 14.94 -8.93 20.24
C SER A 683 16.19 -8.10 20.51
N ASP A 684 16.40 -7.74 21.78
CA ASP A 684 17.61 -7.06 22.24
C ASP A 684 18.89 -7.85 21.91
N GLU A 685 18.85 -9.19 21.94
CA GLU A 685 19.98 -10.03 21.54
C GLU A 685 20.23 -9.99 20.03
N GLY A 686 19.18 -9.92 19.22
CA GLY A 686 19.29 -9.68 17.78
C GLY A 686 19.95 -8.33 17.47
N LEU A 687 19.61 -7.29 18.23
CA LEU A 687 20.23 -5.96 18.13
C LEU A 687 21.71 -5.98 18.54
N LYS A 688 22.04 -6.59 19.69
CA LYS A 688 23.44 -6.80 20.14
C LYS A 688 24.24 -7.60 19.10
N GLY A 689 23.62 -8.61 18.47
CA GLY A 689 24.20 -9.37 17.36
C GLY A 689 24.56 -8.51 16.16
N CYS A 690 23.69 -7.56 15.79
CA CYS A 690 23.95 -6.60 14.72
C CYS A 690 25.08 -5.61 15.06
N ALA A 691 25.14 -5.12 16.30
CA ALA A 691 26.26 -4.31 16.79
C ALA A 691 27.61 -5.07 16.73
N ARG A 692 27.66 -6.33 17.21
CA ARG A 692 28.84 -7.20 17.08
C ARG A 692 29.23 -7.45 15.63
N PHE A 693 28.26 -7.60 14.73
CA PHE A 693 28.53 -7.74 13.29
C PHE A 693 29.15 -6.47 12.68
N LEU A 694 28.65 -5.29 13.01
CA LEU A 694 29.23 -4.02 12.56
C LEU A 694 30.67 -3.85 13.04
N GLN A 695 30.95 -4.10 14.33
CA GLN A 695 32.32 -4.06 14.85
C GLN A 695 33.26 -4.99 14.07
N ARG A 696 32.87 -6.26 13.88
CA ARG A 696 33.67 -7.23 13.10
C ARG A 696 33.85 -6.82 11.64
N THR A 697 32.87 -6.14 11.05
CA THR A 697 32.93 -5.58 9.69
C THR A 697 33.97 -4.48 9.61
N TYR A 698 33.96 -3.54 10.57
CA TYR A 698 34.94 -2.46 10.65
C TYR A 698 36.37 -3.00 10.81
N GLU A 699 36.60 -3.89 11.78
CA GLU A 699 37.88 -4.56 12.00
C GLU A 699 38.37 -5.33 10.76
N GLY A 700 37.48 -6.11 10.13
CA GLY A 700 37.83 -6.97 8.99
C GLY A 700 38.17 -6.19 7.71
N ILE A 701 37.61 -4.98 7.55
CA ILE A 701 37.92 -4.10 6.41
C ILE A 701 39.16 -3.27 6.70
N THR A 702 39.18 -2.53 7.82
CA THR A 702 40.32 -1.67 8.20
C THR A 702 41.61 -2.47 8.36
N GLY A 703 41.54 -3.67 8.93
CA GLY A 703 42.65 -4.60 9.05
C GLY A 703 43.22 -5.14 7.73
N ARG A 704 42.58 -4.88 6.57
CA ARG A 704 43.08 -5.23 5.22
C ARG A 704 43.52 -4.02 4.38
N ILE A 705 43.32 -2.78 4.87
CA ILE A 705 43.68 -1.57 4.12
C ILE A 705 45.20 -1.54 3.88
N GLY A 706 45.60 -1.29 2.64
CA GLY A 706 47.01 -1.25 2.21
C GLY A 706 47.69 -2.61 2.05
N GLN A 707 47.02 -3.74 2.30
CA GLN A 707 47.63 -5.08 2.22
C GLN A 707 47.40 -5.79 0.87
N GLY A 708 46.31 -5.47 0.17
CA GLY A 708 45.96 -6.07 -1.12
C GLY A 708 46.99 -5.77 -2.22
N LYS A 709 47.50 -6.82 -2.86
CA LYS A 709 48.47 -6.76 -3.98
C LYS A 709 47.86 -7.19 -5.31
N PHE A 710 46.87 -8.08 -5.28
CA PHE A 710 46.12 -8.56 -6.45
C PHE A 710 44.68 -8.90 -6.04
N VAL A 711 43.86 -9.33 -7.00
CA VAL A 711 42.51 -9.87 -6.73
C VAL A 711 42.40 -11.28 -7.27
N SER A 712 42.13 -12.26 -6.40
CA SER A 712 41.97 -13.66 -6.84
C SER A 712 40.59 -13.92 -7.44
N ARG A 713 40.46 -14.98 -8.24
CA ARG A 713 39.17 -15.33 -8.88
C ARG A 713 38.08 -15.53 -7.82
N ASN A 714 38.41 -16.14 -6.68
CA ASN A 714 37.45 -16.41 -5.61
C ASN A 714 36.93 -15.11 -4.97
N VAL A 715 37.81 -14.14 -4.70
CA VAL A 715 37.42 -12.80 -4.22
C VAL A 715 36.56 -12.07 -5.25
N LEU A 716 36.93 -12.14 -6.54
CA LEU A 716 36.18 -11.52 -7.62
C LEU A 716 34.76 -12.09 -7.78
N VAL A 717 34.63 -13.43 -7.77
CA VAL A 717 33.33 -14.14 -7.81
C VAL A 717 32.48 -13.77 -6.58
N ALA A 718 33.08 -13.76 -5.38
CA ALA A 718 32.37 -13.38 -4.15
C ALA A 718 31.86 -11.94 -4.19
N LYS A 719 32.66 -11.00 -4.69
CA LYS A 719 32.26 -9.59 -4.91
C LYS A 719 31.05 -9.49 -5.85
N HIS A 720 31.10 -10.12 -7.03
CA HIS A 720 29.97 -10.07 -7.97
C HIS A 720 28.72 -10.80 -7.43
N ARG A 721 28.91 -11.87 -6.62
CA ARG A 721 27.82 -12.59 -5.95
C ARG A 721 27.14 -11.71 -4.90
N LEU A 722 27.92 -10.96 -4.12
CA LEU A 722 27.42 -9.98 -3.16
C LEU A 722 26.61 -8.88 -3.88
N ILE A 723 27.17 -8.26 -4.93
CA ILE A 723 26.47 -7.26 -5.73
C ILE A 723 25.12 -7.82 -6.22
N ARG A 724 25.10 -9.01 -6.83
CA ARG A 724 23.86 -9.62 -7.35
C ARG A 724 22.84 -9.88 -6.25
N ARG A 725 23.27 -10.42 -5.10
CA ARG A 725 22.39 -10.74 -3.96
C ARG A 725 21.78 -9.50 -3.34
N VAL A 726 22.58 -8.49 -3.00
CA VAL A 726 22.09 -7.22 -2.41
C VAL A 726 21.17 -6.50 -3.41
N SER A 727 21.57 -6.41 -4.69
CA SER A 727 20.73 -5.80 -5.75
C SER A 727 19.41 -6.53 -6.00
N ARG A 728 19.35 -7.86 -5.80
CA ARG A 728 18.08 -8.63 -5.88
C ARG A 728 17.25 -8.37 -4.63
N ALA A 729 17.84 -8.46 -3.44
CA ALA A 729 17.18 -8.27 -2.15
C ALA A 729 16.49 -6.91 -2.03
N ILE A 730 17.11 -5.81 -2.47
CA ILE A 730 16.48 -4.48 -2.48
C ILE A 730 15.28 -4.44 -3.43
N ARG A 731 15.44 -4.94 -4.67
CA ARG A 731 14.34 -4.95 -5.67
C ARG A 731 13.15 -5.83 -5.25
N THR A 732 13.38 -6.90 -4.51
CA THR A 732 12.33 -7.80 -4.00
C THR A 732 11.90 -7.49 -2.56
N TYR A 733 12.41 -6.41 -1.95
CA TYR A 733 12.17 -6.02 -0.55
C TYR A 733 12.55 -7.10 0.50
N ARG A 734 13.33 -8.13 0.12
CA ARG A 734 13.85 -9.16 1.04
C ARG A 734 15.15 -8.67 1.70
N LEU A 735 15.07 -7.54 2.39
CA LEU A 735 16.24 -6.80 2.90
C LEU A 735 17.07 -7.60 3.92
N ASN A 736 16.45 -8.50 4.68
CA ASN A 736 17.14 -9.44 5.55
C ASN A 736 18.15 -10.33 4.81
N LYS A 737 17.84 -10.78 3.59
CA LYS A 737 18.76 -11.58 2.76
C LYS A 737 19.94 -10.75 2.20
N ALA A 738 19.85 -9.41 2.19
CA ALA A 738 21.02 -8.54 1.94
C ALA A 738 21.94 -8.52 3.16
N VAL A 739 21.38 -8.38 4.37
CA VAL A 739 22.15 -8.42 5.62
C VAL A 739 22.88 -9.76 5.79
N SER A 740 22.21 -10.89 5.52
CA SER A 740 22.88 -12.20 5.46
C SER A 740 24.04 -12.23 4.46
N ALA A 741 23.89 -11.60 3.30
CA ALA A 741 24.96 -11.57 2.28
C ALA A 741 26.17 -10.75 2.74
N PHE A 742 25.98 -9.65 3.49
CA PHE A 742 27.08 -8.92 4.12
C PHE A 742 27.78 -9.77 5.19
N MET A 743 27.01 -10.46 6.05
CA MET A 743 27.55 -11.36 7.08
C MET A 743 28.41 -12.48 6.49
N GLU A 744 27.92 -13.14 5.44
CA GLU A 744 28.68 -14.17 4.70
C GLU A 744 29.97 -13.60 4.10
N PHE A 745 29.93 -12.42 3.47
CA PHE A 745 31.10 -11.83 2.84
C PHE A 745 32.15 -11.38 3.87
N VAL A 746 31.72 -10.80 4.98
CA VAL A 746 32.61 -10.42 6.09
C VAL A 746 33.21 -11.65 6.78
N LYS A 747 32.49 -12.78 6.82
CA LYS A 747 33.07 -14.06 7.27
C LYS A 747 34.24 -14.47 6.38
N LEU A 748 34.06 -14.47 5.04
CA LEU A 748 35.15 -14.78 4.09
C LEU A 748 36.32 -13.79 4.19
N LEU A 749 36.06 -12.51 4.51
CA LEU A 749 37.10 -11.51 4.79
C LEU A 749 37.81 -11.67 6.15
N ARG A 750 37.31 -12.50 7.07
CA ARG A 750 37.92 -12.69 8.41
C ARG A 750 38.43 -14.12 8.65
N GLY A 751 37.99 -15.09 7.87
CA GLY A 751 38.53 -16.45 7.86
C GLY A 751 39.72 -16.64 6.93
N ASP A 752 40.17 -17.89 6.83
CA ASP A 752 41.33 -18.30 6.03
C ASP A 752 41.00 -18.42 4.52
N GLU A 753 39.75 -18.24 4.12
CA GLU A 753 39.30 -18.39 2.73
C GLU A 753 39.90 -17.34 1.78
N PHE A 754 40.23 -16.14 2.28
CA PHE A 754 40.89 -15.07 1.53
C PHE A 754 42.12 -14.55 2.27
N SER A 755 43.32 -14.73 1.73
CA SER A 755 44.51 -14.08 2.29
C SER A 755 44.43 -12.54 2.16
N PRO A 756 45.10 -11.76 3.02
CA PRO A 756 45.04 -10.28 2.94
C PRO A 756 45.58 -9.71 1.62
N GLU A 757 46.50 -10.40 0.96
CA GLU A 757 47.11 -9.94 -0.30
C GLU A 757 46.19 -10.10 -1.52
N GLU A 758 45.15 -10.95 -1.43
CA GLU A 758 44.18 -11.25 -2.48
C GLU A 758 42.97 -10.31 -2.53
N VAL A 759 42.83 -9.40 -1.56
CA VAL A 759 41.68 -8.50 -1.46
C VAL A 759 42.10 -7.08 -1.82
N ASP A 760 41.78 -6.68 -3.05
CA ASP A 760 42.12 -5.35 -3.55
C ASP A 760 41.24 -4.23 -2.95
N LYS A 761 41.76 -2.98 -3.01
CA LYS A 761 41.05 -1.80 -2.53
C LYS A 761 39.67 -1.65 -3.18
N GLN A 762 39.54 -1.99 -4.46
CA GLN A 762 38.28 -1.86 -5.19
C GLN A 762 37.20 -2.83 -4.67
N THR A 763 37.58 -4.01 -4.18
CA THR A 763 36.65 -4.94 -3.51
C THR A 763 36.15 -4.37 -2.18
N LEU A 764 37.02 -3.77 -1.37
CA LEU A 764 36.63 -3.09 -0.13
C LEU A 764 35.72 -1.88 -0.39
N LYS A 765 36.05 -1.04 -1.39
CA LYS A 765 35.17 0.06 -1.86
C LYS A 765 33.80 -0.45 -2.29
N THR A 766 33.76 -1.54 -3.06
CA THR A 766 32.51 -2.15 -3.55
C THR A 766 31.62 -2.60 -2.38
N PHE A 767 32.20 -3.25 -1.35
CA PHE A 767 31.46 -3.61 -0.14
C PHE A 767 30.91 -2.37 0.57
N THR A 768 31.72 -1.32 0.71
CA THR A 768 31.35 -0.06 1.38
C THR A 768 30.16 0.62 0.68
N ILE A 769 30.17 0.72 -0.66
CA ILE A 769 29.05 1.27 -1.45
C ILE A 769 27.77 0.43 -1.26
N LEU A 770 27.88 -0.90 -1.25
CA LEU A 770 26.73 -1.78 -1.03
C LEU A 770 26.16 -1.69 0.39
N LEU A 771 27.02 -1.45 1.40
CA LEU A 771 26.62 -1.30 2.81
C LEU A 771 25.93 0.04 3.08
N ALA A 772 26.29 1.11 2.36
CA ALA A 772 25.85 2.48 2.62
C ALA A 772 24.33 2.71 2.75
N PRO A 773 23.43 2.04 1.99
CA PRO A 773 21.99 2.15 2.24
C PRO A 773 21.52 1.56 3.58
N PHE A 774 22.25 0.57 4.11
CA PHE A 774 21.87 -0.19 5.30
C PHE A 774 22.48 0.41 6.57
N ALA A 775 23.79 0.63 6.56
CA ALA A 775 24.59 1.21 7.65
C ALA A 775 25.37 2.43 7.13
N PRO A 776 24.69 3.59 6.91
CA PRO A 776 25.29 4.75 6.27
C PRO A 776 26.46 5.34 7.03
N HIS A 777 26.45 5.36 8.37
CA HIS A 777 27.50 6.03 9.16
C HIS A 777 28.81 5.24 9.10
N MET A 778 28.75 3.93 9.33
CA MET A 778 29.88 3.02 9.17
C MET A 778 30.41 3.01 7.74
N ALA A 779 29.53 3.10 6.73
CA ALA A 779 29.98 3.14 5.35
C ALA A 779 30.78 4.41 5.01
N HIS A 780 30.40 5.59 5.56
CA HIS A 780 31.18 6.82 5.37
C HIS A 780 32.52 6.75 6.11
N GLU A 781 32.54 6.30 7.37
CA GLU A 781 33.81 6.10 8.10
C GLU A 781 34.73 5.13 7.35
N LEU A 782 34.22 4.00 6.84
CA LEU A 782 35.00 3.05 6.04
C LEU A 782 35.52 3.65 4.71
N TRP A 783 34.77 4.56 4.11
CA TRP A 783 35.17 5.26 2.88
C TRP A 783 36.34 6.21 3.12
N ASP A 784 36.30 6.96 4.22
CA ASP A 784 37.37 7.85 4.66
C ASP A 784 38.61 7.07 5.12
N GLN A 785 38.44 5.95 5.84
CA GLN A 785 39.53 5.04 6.22
C GLN A 785 40.19 4.40 4.98
N LEU A 786 39.43 4.15 3.91
CA LEU A 786 39.97 3.74 2.61
C LEU A 786 40.75 4.88 1.92
N GLY A 787 40.71 6.11 2.40
CA GLY A 787 41.38 7.27 1.80
C GLY A 787 40.74 7.69 0.48
N GLU A 788 39.42 7.55 0.37
CA GLU A 788 38.63 8.20 -0.68
C GLU A 788 38.25 9.63 -0.24
N SER A 789 37.89 10.50 -1.19
CA SER A 789 37.68 11.94 -0.92
C SER A 789 36.48 12.54 -1.66
N GLY A 790 35.53 11.69 -2.05
CA GLY A 790 34.25 12.07 -2.68
C GLY A 790 33.04 11.65 -1.83
N ASP A 791 31.88 12.22 -2.12
CA ASP A 791 30.61 11.88 -1.47
C ASP A 791 30.17 10.44 -1.84
N LEU A 792 30.20 9.54 -0.86
CA LEU A 792 29.78 8.14 -1.00
C LEU A 792 28.32 8.00 -1.47
N THR A 793 27.45 8.97 -1.19
CA THR A 793 26.04 8.94 -1.64
C THR A 793 25.86 9.28 -3.11
N ALA A 794 26.90 9.86 -3.74
CA ALA A 794 26.96 10.15 -5.18
C ALA A 794 27.58 9.00 -5.99
N GLU A 795 28.19 8.00 -5.35
CA GLU A 795 28.81 6.87 -6.05
C GLU A 795 27.77 6.00 -6.79
N PRO A 796 28.07 5.56 -8.03
CA PRO A 796 27.16 4.74 -8.80
C PRO A 796 27.04 3.34 -8.21
N TRP A 797 25.83 2.79 -8.20
CA TRP A 797 25.58 1.44 -7.71
C TRP A 797 26.36 0.40 -8.53
N PRO A 798 27.18 -0.46 -7.92
CA PRO A 798 28.06 -1.37 -8.64
C PRO A 798 27.26 -2.44 -9.41
N GLU A 799 27.79 -2.85 -10.57
CA GLU A 799 27.16 -3.84 -11.43
C GLU A 799 27.86 -5.21 -11.32
N HIS A 800 27.09 -6.29 -11.48
CA HIS A 800 27.62 -7.65 -11.47
C HIS A 800 27.81 -8.16 -12.89
N SER A 801 28.82 -9.03 -13.07
CA SER A 801 28.96 -9.81 -14.30
C SER A 801 28.32 -11.18 -14.07
N ASP A 802 27.38 -11.57 -14.93
CA ASP A 802 26.80 -12.92 -14.90
C ASP A 802 27.79 -13.99 -15.39
N GLU A 803 28.72 -13.63 -16.29
CA GLU A 803 29.83 -14.49 -16.75
C GLU A 803 30.70 -14.96 -15.57
N LEU A 804 31.04 -14.03 -14.66
CA LEU A 804 31.79 -14.36 -13.43
C LEU A 804 30.95 -15.09 -12.37
N LEU A 805 29.66 -15.32 -12.62
CA LEU A 805 28.75 -16.04 -11.72
C LEU A 805 28.30 -17.39 -12.29
N GLN A 806 28.75 -17.75 -13.49
CA GLN A 806 28.63 -19.11 -14.00
C GLN A 806 29.61 -20.02 -13.24
N PRO A 807 29.21 -21.26 -12.91
CA PRO A 807 30.12 -22.23 -12.32
C PRO A 807 31.22 -22.57 -13.35
N THR A 808 32.48 -22.52 -12.93
CA THR A 808 33.61 -22.95 -13.78
C THR A 808 33.79 -24.46 -13.75
N GLU A 809 33.33 -25.09 -12.68
CA GLU A 809 33.42 -26.53 -12.44
C GLU A 809 32.06 -27.06 -11.98
N ILE A 810 31.81 -28.33 -12.30
CA ILE A 810 30.61 -29.09 -11.97
C ILE A 810 31.01 -30.35 -11.22
N GLU A 811 30.23 -30.70 -10.19
CA GLU A 811 30.41 -31.97 -9.48
C GLU A 811 29.69 -33.10 -10.22
N LEU A 812 30.44 -34.06 -10.75
CA LEU A 812 29.90 -35.25 -11.41
C LEU A 812 29.96 -36.47 -10.49
N ALA A 813 28.81 -37.12 -10.30
CA ALA A 813 28.72 -38.41 -9.63
C ALA A 813 29.23 -39.53 -10.54
N ILE A 814 30.17 -40.34 -10.04
CA ILE A 814 30.84 -41.39 -10.80
C ILE A 814 30.28 -42.76 -10.42
N PHE A 815 29.73 -43.47 -11.41
CA PHE A 815 29.16 -44.80 -11.25
C PHE A 815 29.98 -45.85 -12.02
N VAL A 816 30.15 -47.03 -11.42
CA VAL A 816 30.60 -48.25 -12.09
C VAL A 816 29.45 -49.24 -12.02
N ASN A 817 28.93 -49.62 -13.18
CA ASN A 817 27.60 -50.20 -13.34
C ASN A 817 26.55 -49.35 -12.58
N ASP A 818 25.75 -49.94 -11.69
CA ASP A 818 24.70 -49.23 -10.95
C ASP A 818 25.17 -48.68 -9.59
N SER A 819 26.42 -48.92 -9.19
CA SER A 819 26.96 -48.44 -7.92
C SER A 819 27.67 -47.09 -8.05
N LEU A 820 27.33 -46.15 -7.17
CA LEU A 820 28.14 -44.94 -6.94
C LEU A 820 29.53 -45.37 -6.41
N VAL A 821 30.57 -44.73 -6.94
CA VAL A 821 31.98 -45.00 -6.61
C VAL A 821 32.65 -43.76 -6.06
N ASP A 822 32.41 -42.61 -6.68
CA ASP A 822 33.07 -41.36 -6.31
C ASP A 822 32.26 -40.13 -6.77
N ARG A 823 32.74 -38.92 -6.42
CA ARG A 823 32.27 -37.62 -6.91
C ARG A 823 33.48 -36.76 -7.23
N ILE A 824 33.55 -36.19 -8.44
CA ILE A 824 34.67 -35.33 -8.85
C ILE A 824 34.20 -33.96 -9.35
N SER A 825 35.04 -32.95 -9.13
CA SER A 825 34.92 -31.65 -9.79
C SER A 825 35.59 -31.73 -11.17
N VAL A 826 34.89 -31.31 -12.22
CA VAL A 826 35.44 -31.16 -13.58
C VAL A 826 35.07 -29.80 -14.16
N GLU A 827 35.90 -29.26 -15.05
CA GLU A 827 35.59 -27.99 -15.74
C GLU A 827 34.25 -28.10 -16.51
N LEU A 828 33.42 -27.06 -16.48
CA LEU A 828 32.11 -27.04 -17.14
C LEU A 828 32.22 -27.27 -18.67
N GLU A 829 33.31 -26.82 -19.29
CA GLU A 829 33.60 -27.00 -20.72
C GLU A 829 34.37 -28.30 -21.03
N ALA A 830 34.66 -29.15 -20.04
CA ALA A 830 35.40 -30.39 -20.24
C ALA A 830 34.67 -31.30 -21.23
N THR A 831 35.34 -31.67 -22.32
CA THR A 831 34.78 -32.60 -23.29
C THR A 831 34.56 -33.97 -22.65
N LYS A 832 33.58 -34.74 -23.15
CA LYS A 832 33.28 -36.10 -22.66
C LYS A 832 34.54 -36.98 -22.52
N ASN A 833 35.52 -36.84 -23.40
CA ASN A 833 36.75 -37.63 -23.35
C ASN A 833 37.67 -37.18 -22.20
N GLN A 834 37.87 -35.87 -22.00
CA GLN A 834 38.66 -35.35 -20.87
C GLN A 834 38.07 -35.79 -19.52
N VAL A 835 36.73 -35.76 -19.38
CA VAL A 835 36.05 -36.26 -18.18
C VAL A 835 36.27 -37.77 -18.00
N ILE A 836 36.21 -38.58 -19.07
CA ILE A 836 36.49 -40.02 -19.00
C ILE A 836 37.93 -40.29 -18.56
N ASP A 837 38.90 -39.60 -19.16
CA ASP A 837 40.33 -39.79 -18.86
C ASP A 837 40.61 -39.44 -17.39
N GLN A 838 40.06 -38.32 -16.89
CA GLN A 838 40.16 -37.92 -15.49
C GLN A 838 39.50 -38.94 -14.53
N VAL A 839 38.35 -39.51 -14.90
CA VAL A 839 37.64 -40.52 -14.10
C VAL A 839 38.39 -41.85 -14.05
N LEU A 840 38.99 -42.29 -15.17
CA LEU A 840 39.75 -43.54 -15.22
C LEU A 840 41.08 -43.47 -14.43
N GLU A 841 41.61 -42.27 -14.18
CA GLU A 841 42.77 -42.06 -13.34
C GLU A 841 42.48 -42.09 -11.82
N LEU A 842 41.21 -42.09 -11.39
CA LEU A 842 40.85 -42.16 -9.97
C LEU A 842 41.19 -43.54 -9.37
N GLU A 843 41.90 -43.56 -8.25
CA GLU A 843 42.27 -44.81 -7.55
C GLU A 843 41.04 -45.60 -7.07
N THR A 844 39.95 -44.90 -6.69
CA THR A 844 38.64 -45.49 -6.34
C THR A 844 38.00 -46.24 -7.52
N VAL A 845 38.11 -45.69 -8.73
CA VAL A 845 37.62 -46.30 -9.97
C VAL A 845 38.55 -47.43 -10.41
N LYS A 846 39.87 -47.20 -10.44
CA LYS A 846 40.89 -48.23 -10.74
C LYS A 846 40.74 -49.47 -9.85
N ALA A 847 40.52 -49.29 -8.55
CA ALA A 847 40.30 -50.39 -7.61
C ALA A 847 39.05 -51.22 -7.95
N ARG A 848 37.99 -50.57 -8.47
CA ARG A 848 36.71 -51.22 -8.79
C ARG A 848 36.63 -51.79 -10.21
N THR A 849 37.51 -51.35 -11.12
CA THR A 849 37.53 -51.75 -12.55
C THR A 849 38.79 -52.55 -12.95
N GLY A 850 39.78 -52.62 -12.07
CA GLY A 850 41.09 -53.21 -12.36
C GLY A 850 41.90 -52.46 -13.42
N GLY A 851 41.62 -51.16 -13.62
CA GLY A 851 42.24 -50.33 -14.65
C GLY A 851 41.82 -50.68 -16.09
N LYS A 852 40.75 -51.47 -16.28
CA LYS A 852 40.23 -51.81 -17.61
C LYS A 852 39.39 -50.69 -18.20
N SER A 853 39.44 -50.52 -19.52
CA SER A 853 38.50 -49.66 -20.25
C SER A 853 37.07 -50.20 -20.15
N ALA A 854 36.08 -49.31 -20.00
CA ALA A 854 34.66 -49.69 -19.93
C ALA A 854 34.10 -50.05 -21.31
N ASP A 855 33.20 -51.05 -21.37
CA ASP A 855 32.53 -51.48 -22.61
C ASP A 855 31.55 -50.41 -23.14
N ARG A 856 30.95 -49.63 -22.23
CA ARG A 856 30.05 -48.52 -22.57
C ARG A 856 30.12 -47.41 -21.53
N VAL A 857 30.19 -46.16 -21.98
CA VAL A 857 30.15 -44.98 -21.11
C VAL A 857 28.89 -44.14 -21.36
N ILE A 858 28.06 -44.02 -20.33
CA ILE A 858 26.95 -43.07 -20.28
C ILE A 858 27.43 -41.82 -19.55
N HIS A 859 27.49 -40.69 -20.26
CA HIS A 859 27.77 -39.38 -19.67
C HIS A 859 26.48 -38.56 -19.74
N VAL A 860 26.00 -38.10 -18.60
CA VAL A 860 24.91 -37.12 -18.48
C VAL A 860 25.58 -35.81 -18.04
N PRO A 861 25.68 -34.80 -18.92
CA PRO A 861 26.28 -33.52 -18.59
C PRO A 861 25.71 -32.94 -17.29
N ASP A 862 26.57 -32.25 -16.55
CA ASP A 862 26.24 -31.56 -15.29
C ASP A 862 25.67 -32.46 -14.17
N ARG A 863 25.74 -33.79 -14.30
CA ARG A 863 25.13 -34.73 -13.34
C ARG A 863 25.98 -35.97 -13.02
N LEU A 864 26.28 -36.81 -14.01
CA LEU A 864 26.96 -38.09 -13.75
C LEU A 864 27.73 -38.66 -14.94
N LEU A 865 28.71 -39.50 -14.63
CA LEU A 865 29.37 -40.38 -15.58
C LEU A 865 29.33 -41.82 -15.08
N LYS A 866 28.81 -42.73 -15.91
CA LYS A 866 28.59 -44.14 -15.61
C LYS A 866 29.39 -45.02 -16.57
N LEU A 867 30.36 -45.73 -16.00
CA LEU A 867 31.18 -46.74 -16.67
C LEU A 867 30.50 -48.10 -16.56
N ILE A 868 30.10 -48.68 -17.69
CA ILE A 868 29.46 -50.00 -17.74
C ILE A 868 30.48 -51.03 -18.20
N TYR A 869 30.63 -52.08 -17.40
CA TYR A 869 31.45 -53.25 -17.71
C TYR A 869 30.51 -54.45 -17.85
N SER A 870 30.64 -55.18 -18.95
CA SER A 870 30.02 -56.48 -19.11
C SER A 870 30.58 -57.42 -18.05
N SER A 871 29.71 -57.89 -17.16
CA SER A 871 30.09 -58.91 -16.20
C SER A 871 30.50 -60.17 -16.96
N SER A 872 31.71 -60.66 -16.68
CA SER A 872 31.92 -62.10 -16.74
C SER A 872 30.85 -62.72 -15.85
N ARG A 873 29.99 -63.57 -16.42
CA ARG A 873 28.94 -64.25 -15.66
C ARG A 873 29.59 -65.13 -14.59
N ASP A 874 29.60 -64.68 -13.35
CA ASP A 874 29.74 -65.57 -12.21
C ASP A 874 28.39 -66.25 -11.98
N GLU A 875 28.29 -67.49 -12.45
CA GLU A 875 27.17 -68.38 -12.17
C GLU A 875 27.28 -68.90 -10.72
N ASN A 876 27.00 -68.04 -9.73
CA ASN A 876 26.58 -68.43 -8.37
C ASN A 876 26.21 -67.22 -7.50
N GLU A 877 24.97 -66.74 -7.62
CA GLU A 877 24.16 -66.35 -6.46
C GLU A 877 22.68 -66.29 -6.88
N SER A 878 21.81 -66.94 -6.11
CA SER A 878 20.37 -67.05 -6.39
C SER A 878 19.58 -65.98 -5.63
N PRO A 879 18.37 -65.60 -6.09
CA PRO A 879 17.75 -64.33 -5.74
C PRO A 879 17.13 -64.34 -4.33
N ALA A 880 17.31 -63.22 -3.62
CA ALA A 880 16.60 -62.89 -2.39
C ALA A 880 15.93 -61.51 -2.52
N GLU A 881 14.60 -61.54 -2.65
CA GLU A 881 13.63 -60.54 -2.21
C GLU A 881 13.79 -59.09 -2.71
N GLU A 882 13.05 -58.77 -3.78
CA GLU A 882 12.72 -57.40 -4.18
C GLU A 882 11.67 -56.81 -3.22
N GLU A 883 12.03 -55.78 -2.44
CA GLU A 883 11.06 -54.81 -1.92
C GLU A 883 11.01 -53.58 -2.85
N PRO A 884 9.83 -53.18 -3.37
CA PRO A 884 9.71 -52.02 -4.25
C PRO A 884 9.52 -50.73 -3.44
N PHE A 885 10.56 -49.90 -3.36
CA PHE A 885 10.50 -48.58 -2.73
C PHE A 885 11.20 -47.49 -3.57
N PHE A 886 10.45 -46.90 -4.52
CA PHE A 886 10.02 -45.50 -4.44
C PHE A 886 9.22 -45.09 -5.70
N ASP A 887 8.09 -44.42 -5.49
CA ASP A 887 7.24 -43.83 -6.51
C ASP A 887 7.87 -42.52 -7.03
N SER A 888 7.98 -42.37 -8.35
CA SER A 888 8.53 -41.17 -8.99
C SER A 888 7.43 -40.13 -9.24
N ASN A 889 7.00 -39.43 -8.19
CA ASN A 889 6.24 -38.17 -8.29
C ASN A 889 6.54 -37.26 -7.09
N LEU A 890 7.62 -36.49 -7.19
CA LEU A 890 7.82 -35.18 -6.56
C LEU A 890 8.88 -34.41 -7.36
#